data_AF-A0A0G4MHC1-F1
#
_entry.id   AF-A0A0G4MHC1-F1
#
_cell.length_a   1.000
_cell.length_b   1.000
_cell.length_c   1.000
_cell.angle_alpha   90.00
_cell.angle_beta   90.00
_cell.angle_gamma   90.00
#
_symmetry.space_group_name_H-M   'P 1'
#
loop_
_entity.id
_entity.type
_entity.pdbx_description
1 polymer ?
#
loop_
_entity_poly.entity_id
_entity_poly.type
_entity_poly.pdbx_seq_one_letter_code
_entity_poly.pdbx_strand_id
1 'polypeptide(L)'
;MAHMINSLATAAQLHRRTSFSSLPTDLQDIILYSTQCLTQAAGMLLELPQSTTAQANVILARYWLVEPPMAYEFSDASAASLYLVTKMGSFPRSQRDLSNVYAYLLSPGSAFFHGGKPPADQDPTAYYQLEDEYFAFKNRMLAIEARILYALSFDTHVSLPHPLGVTYLQTLDFLGLPKGEIGKRTIEYLNTALLSPQMLYLTHQPNALATAAIYNAAKDLEAKMPECEWWEVFDVDREELGFLVVGMRSLEGWVTQQQETLPSLMCEGMVTRDKVDEEMRRRGLPRLGGMVLSAKLRRVIASPTMDAMRSPRDALMDKCKATVTDIGLDAHKRSSMPTGSPAEQGLLALPKEFLETLGRLAADTLALRAFSPANSSGSTEDALELLERLDQELDRTYKKFYEFVYQDLPYCWRQLYTDLSLLKLSCLVASSPQYDSKSPACNAPASTLLSDCDLNKAVEALDKALILAGGAGITRGRQSVECFLQLLEDAAVDHTKSDNDSETRPSKRPRLNTGPSCSGSWDSERSFPRSRIFEPDLRHPVETFHQMSMQKFQQYMDEGTSRGPNGLLPFVVKGLMNDWPAMTTRPWRKPAYLLSRTFGGRRLVPVEVGRTYVDEGWGQELITFRALLDRLECPEAPNESEVRDEGTQEKINESINPKPVSYLAQHELFTQLPILRNDIPTPDLCYTSPPPHPLSRELDKPETPLPLINAWLGPAGTITPLHTDGYHNLLAQVVGAKYVRLYSPHDTEALCPRGEDDQGIDMHNTSAFDVGVVEGWDELPDGEVARDEIELEEFRGLKYWDCILEEGDMLYIPIGWWHYVRGLSVSFSVSFWWNGDHFISNDESVGEDSA
;
A
#
# COMPACT_ATOMS: atom_id res chain seq x y z
N MET A 1 9.91 -15.17 -33.55
CA MET A 1 8.79 -14.33 -34.05
C MET A 1 8.21 -13.39 -33.00
N ALA A 2 8.26 -13.72 -31.69
CA ALA A 2 7.73 -12.87 -30.61
C ALA A 2 8.30 -11.43 -30.54
N HIS A 3 9.51 -11.17 -31.05
CA HIS A 3 10.15 -9.85 -30.99
C HIS A 3 9.71 -8.84 -32.07
N MET A 4 8.81 -9.23 -32.99
CA MET A 4 8.35 -8.35 -34.07
C MET A 4 6.92 -7.83 -33.89
N ILE A 5 6.19 -8.38 -32.92
CA ILE A 5 4.79 -8.05 -32.65
C ILE A 5 4.67 -7.24 -31.36
N ASN A 6 3.64 -6.40 -31.30
CA ASN A 6 3.30 -5.64 -30.11
C ASN A 6 2.01 -6.19 -29.49
N SER A 7 1.93 -6.13 -28.16
CA SER A 7 0.68 -6.19 -27.41
C SER A 7 -0.21 -5.02 -27.85
N LEU A 8 -1.36 -5.31 -28.46
CA LEU A 8 -2.33 -4.32 -28.92
C LEU A 8 -3.36 -4.00 -27.83
N ALA A 9 -3.89 -2.78 -27.90
CA ALA A 9 -4.97 -2.32 -27.04
C ALA A 9 -6.25 -3.09 -27.34
N THR A 10 -6.91 -3.61 -26.30
CA THR A 10 -8.23 -4.22 -26.46
C THR A 10 -9.32 -3.15 -26.60
N ALA A 11 -10.44 -3.51 -27.22
CA ALA A 11 -11.61 -2.62 -27.30
C ALA A 11 -12.06 -2.16 -25.91
N ALA A 12 -11.96 -3.03 -24.89
CA ALA A 12 -12.24 -2.70 -23.51
C ALA A 12 -11.29 -1.64 -22.95
N GLN A 13 -9.98 -1.72 -23.22
CA GLN A 13 -9.01 -0.71 -22.78
C GLN A 13 -9.25 0.65 -23.44
N LEU A 14 -9.53 0.66 -24.74
CA LEU A 14 -9.86 1.89 -25.48
C LEU A 14 -11.18 2.52 -24.99
N HIS A 15 -12.19 1.70 -24.71
CA HIS A 15 -13.44 2.18 -24.13
C HIS A 15 -13.23 2.70 -22.70
N ARG A 16 -12.42 1.99 -21.89
CA ARG A 16 -12.09 2.38 -20.52
C ARG A 16 -11.34 3.70 -20.49
N ARG A 17 -10.43 3.97 -21.43
CA ARG A 17 -9.79 5.30 -21.63
C ARG A 17 -10.82 6.42 -21.68
N THR A 18 -11.90 6.21 -22.44
CA THR A 18 -12.98 7.22 -22.57
C THR A 18 -13.87 7.34 -21.33
N SER A 19 -13.92 6.34 -20.45
CA SER A 19 -14.77 6.31 -19.25
C SER A 19 -14.03 6.51 -17.92
N PHE A 20 -12.70 6.46 -17.90
CA PHE A 20 -11.86 6.56 -16.69
C PHE A 20 -11.96 7.91 -15.98
N SER A 21 -12.30 8.98 -16.68
CA SER A 21 -12.37 10.32 -16.12
C SER A 21 -13.50 11.10 -16.75
N SER A 22 -14.07 12.06 -16.02
CA SER A 22 -14.98 13.06 -16.59
C SER A 22 -14.26 14.06 -17.51
N LEU A 23 -13.04 13.75 -17.98
CA LEU A 23 -12.27 14.59 -18.88
C LEU A 23 -12.79 14.38 -20.31
N PRO A 24 -13.27 15.43 -20.99
CA PRO A 24 -13.65 15.36 -22.40
C PRO A 24 -12.56 14.77 -23.30
N THR A 25 -12.97 14.00 -24.31
CA THR A 25 -12.04 13.29 -25.22
C THR A 25 -11.10 14.24 -25.95
N ASP A 26 -11.55 15.44 -26.33
CA ASP A 26 -10.70 16.45 -26.98
C ASP A 26 -9.54 16.91 -26.07
N LEU A 27 -9.78 17.06 -24.77
CA LEU A 27 -8.74 17.39 -23.80
C LEU A 27 -7.79 16.22 -23.56
N GLN A 28 -8.30 14.99 -23.52
CA GLN A 28 -7.46 13.79 -23.43
C GLN A 28 -6.50 13.68 -24.62
N ASP A 29 -7.00 14.00 -25.81
CA ASP A 29 -6.25 13.93 -27.05
C ASP A 29 -5.19 15.04 -27.15
N ILE A 30 -5.50 16.25 -26.68
CA ILE A 30 -4.54 17.35 -26.56
C ILE A 30 -3.42 17.01 -25.56
N ILE A 31 -3.77 16.42 -24.40
CA ILE A 31 -2.77 15.97 -23.41
C ILE A 31 -1.84 14.92 -24.04
N LEU A 32 -2.41 13.92 -24.73
CA LEU A 32 -1.63 12.88 -25.40
C LEU A 32 -0.66 13.50 -26.42
N TYR A 33 -1.19 14.31 -27.33
CA TYR A 33 -0.42 14.96 -28.39
C TYR A 33 0.72 15.83 -27.84
N SER A 34 0.40 16.76 -26.94
CA SER A 34 1.38 17.70 -26.37
C SER A 34 2.48 16.98 -25.61
N THR A 35 2.13 15.94 -24.86
CA THR A 35 3.10 15.19 -24.06
C THR A 35 4.01 14.31 -24.91
N GLN A 36 3.48 13.71 -25.97
CA GLN A 36 4.30 12.95 -26.91
C GLN A 36 5.25 13.87 -27.70
N CYS A 37 4.82 15.09 -28.05
CA CYS A 37 5.70 16.13 -28.60
C CYS A 37 6.81 16.50 -27.61
N LEU A 38 6.51 16.61 -26.31
CA LEU A 38 7.49 16.91 -25.26
C LEU A 38 8.54 15.81 -25.15
N THR A 39 8.12 14.54 -25.17
CA THR A 39 9.05 13.39 -25.15
C THR A 39 10.00 13.41 -26.35
N GLN A 40 9.51 13.78 -27.53
CA GLN A 40 10.34 13.90 -28.74
C GLN A 40 11.33 15.06 -28.61
N ALA A 41 10.89 16.24 -28.16
CA ALA A 41 11.75 17.40 -27.96
C ALA A 41 12.84 17.13 -26.90
N ALA A 42 12.48 16.46 -25.79
CA ALA A 42 13.43 16.05 -24.76
C ALA A 42 14.47 15.09 -25.32
N GLY A 43 14.06 14.10 -26.11
CA GLY A 43 15.01 13.17 -26.74
C GLY A 43 15.94 13.83 -27.74
N MET A 44 15.49 14.84 -28.48
CA MET A 44 16.35 15.62 -29.36
C MET A 44 17.44 16.37 -28.57
N LEU A 45 17.08 17.06 -27.48
CA LEU A 45 18.04 17.77 -26.63
C LEU A 45 18.98 16.83 -25.86
N LEU A 46 18.53 15.61 -25.57
CA LEU A 46 19.36 14.54 -24.97
C LEU A 46 20.18 13.76 -26.01
N GLU A 47 20.12 14.13 -27.29
CA GLU A 47 20.81 13.44 -28.40
C GLU A 47 20.50 11.93 -28.43
N LEU A 48 19.23 11.57 -28.18
CA LEU A 48 18.78 10.18 -28.20
C LEU A 48 18.36 9.76 -29.61
N PRO A 49 18.59 8.48 -29.98
CA PRO A 49 18.05 7.96 -31.24
C PRO A 49 16.52 8.03 -31.27
N GLN A 50 15.96 8.25 -32.47
CA GLN A 50 14.52 8.28 -32.68
C GLN A 50 13.82 6.98 -32.22
N SER A 51 14.51 5.84 -32.30
CA SER A 51 13.99 4.57 -31.80
C SER A 51 13.71 4.62 -30.30
N THR A 52 14.56 5.28 -29.52
CA THR A 52 14.41 5.41 -28.06
C THR A 52 13.23 6.31 -27.71
N THR A 53 13.09 7.46 -28.38
CA THR A 53 11.97 8.38 -28.14
C THR A 53 10.64 7.82 -28.61
N ALA A 54 10.63 7.09 -29.74
CA ALA A 54 9.46 6.40 -30.24
C ALA A 54 8.99 5.30 -29.28
N GLN A 55 9.91 4.48 -28.74
CA GLN A 55 9.58 3.50 -27.71
C GLN A 55 9.00 4.16 -26.45
N ALA A 56 9.60 5.26 -25.99
CA ALA A 56 9.08 6.00 -24.84
C ALA A 56 7.65 6.53 -25.07
N ASN A 57 7.34 7.01 -26.28
CA ASN A 57 5.98 7.44 -26.63
C ASN A 57 4.97 6.30 -26.65
N VAL A 58 5.37 5.09 -27.09
CA VAL A 58 4.49 3.90 -27.05
C VAL A 58 4.25 3.47 -25.61
N ILE A 59 5.28 3.44 -24.77
CA ILE A 59 5.16 3.11 -23.34
C ILE A 59 4.24 4.11 -22.62
N LEU A 60 4.43 5.41 -22.86
CA LEU A 60 3.56 6.45 -22.30
C LEU A 60 2.10 6.27 -22.73
N ALA A 61 1.87 6.00 -24.02
CA ALA A 61 0.52 5.78 -24.54
C ALA A 61 -0.12 4.52 -23.94
N ARG A 62 0.63 3.42 -23.76
CA ARG A 62 0.13 2.20 -23.10
C ARG A 62 -0.22 2.47 -21.64
N TYR A 63 0.62 3.22 -20.94
CA TYR A 63 0.39 3.61 -19.55
C TYR A 63 -0.95 4.34 -19.39
N TRP A 64 -1.28 5.25 -20.31
CA TRP A 64 -2.55 5.98 -20.31
C TRP A 64 -3.77 5.22 -20.86
N LEU A 65 -3.61 3.95 -21.26
CA LEU A 65 -4.76 3.03 -21.40
C LEU A 65 -5.19 2.41 -20.07
N VAL A 66 -4.33 2.44 -19.06
CA VAL A 66 -4.57 1.79 -17.77
C VAL A 66 -4.80 2.81 -16.66
N GLU A 67 -4.10 3.95 -16.72
CA GLU A 67 -4.16 5.00 -15.71
C GLU A 67 -4.73 6.31 -16.28
N PRO A 68 -5.49 7.08 -15.48
CA PRO A 68 -6.06 8.35 -15.94
C PRO A 68 -4.96 9.40 -16.19
N PRO A 69 -4.98 10.14 -17.31
CA PRO A 69 -3.95 11.13 -17.64
C PRO A 69 -3.76 12.21 -16.56
N MET A 70 -4.81 12.55 -15.82
CA MET A 70 -4.80 13.54 -14.73
C MET A 70 -4.19 13.02 -13.40
N ALA A 71 -3.67 11.79 -13.37
CA ALA A 71 -3.02 11.21 -12.19
C ALA A 71 -1.76 12.01 -11.77
N TYR A 72 -0.91 12.36 -12.74
CA TYR A 72 0.39 13.00 -12.55
C TYR A 72 0.57 14.17 -13.51
N GLU A 73 1.56 15.02 -13.26
CA GLU A 73 1.90 16.07 -14.23
C GLU A 73 2.39 15.44 -15.54
N PHE A 74 1.93 15.97 -16.67
CA PHE A 74 2.16 15.34 -17.97
C PHE A 74 3.65 15.33 -18.33
N SER A 75 4.38 16.39 -17.97
CA SER A 75 5.83 16.46 -18.13
C SER A 75 6.59 15.41 -17.32
N ASP A 76 6.12 15.12 -16.11
CA ASP A 76 6.76 14.13 -15.24
C ASP A 76 6.50 12.71 -15.78
N ALA A 77 5.31 12.44 -16.33
CA ALA A 77 4.99 11.16 -17.00
C ALA A 77 5.83 10.93 -18.27
N SER A 78 6.01 11.99 -19.07
CA SER A 78 6.93 11.99 -20.22
C SER A 78 8.36 11.66 -19.79
N ALA A 79 8.88 12.37 -18.78
CA ALA A 79 10.24 12.16 -18.26
C ALA A 79 10.43 10.75 -17.73
N ALA A 80 9.46 10.21 -16.98
CA ALA A 80 9.52 8.86 -16.44
C ALA A 80 9.52 7.78 -17.53
N SER A 81 8.70 7.95 -18.58
CA SER A 81 8.68 7.02 -19.73
C SER A 81 9.99 7.06 -20.51
N LEU A 82 10.56 8.24 -20.74
CA LEU A 82 11.86 8.39 -21.41
C LEU A 82 13.01 7.84 -20.57
N TYR A 83 13.00 8.10 -19.26
CA TYR A 83 13.99 7.56 -18.33
C TYR A 83 13.96 6.03 -18.31
N LEU A 84 12.76 5.44 -18.24
CA LEU A 84 12.60 3.99 -18.23
C LEU A 84 13.22 3.34 -19.48
N VAL A 85 12.92 3.86 -20.66
CA VAL A 85 13.43 3.30 -21.93
C VAL A 85 14.93 3.53 -22.07
N THR A 86 15.44 4.72 -21.71
CA THR A 86 16.88 5.00 -21.78
C THR A 86 17.68 4.17 -20.79
N LYS A 87 17.17 3.98 -19.57
CA LYS A 87 17.80 3.15 -18.52
C LYS A 87 17.95 1.69 -18.95
N MET A 88 16.96 1.14 -19.66
CA MET A 88 16.96 -0.25 -20.13
C MET A 88 17.66 -0.42 -21.49
N GLY A 89 17.81 0.66 -22.26
CA GLY A 89 18.35 0.64 -23.62
C GLY A 89 19.87 0.85 -23.71
N SER A 90 20.37 0.90 -24.94
CA SER A 90 21.81 1.08 -25.22
C SER A 90 22.33 2.51 -25.04
N PHE A 91 21.43 3.47 -24.74
CA PHE A 91 21.76 4.89 -24.59
C PHE A 91 21.23 5.42 -23.25
N PRO A 92 21.80 4.99 -22.12
CA PRO A 92 21.39 5.46 -20.80
C PRO A 92 21.67 6.95 -20.64
N ARG A 93 20.75 7.64 -19.97
CA ARG A 93 20.87 9.07 -19.62
C ARG A 93 20.74 9.25 -18.13
N SER A 94 21.51 10.19 -17.59
CA SER A 94 21.45 10.46 -16.16
C SER A 94 20.15 11.17 -15.81
N GLN A 95 19.68 10.97 -14.58
CA GLN A 95 18.50 11.65 -14.04
C GLN A 95 18.66 13.18 -14.10
N ARG A 96 19.90 13.67 -13.96
CA ARG A 96 20.25 15.09 -14.01
C ARG A 96 20.17 15.66 -15.42
N ASP A 97 20.59 14.92 -16.43
CA ASP A 97 20.45 15.34 -17.83
C ASP A 97 18.98 15.50 -18.20
N LEU A 98 18.14 14.53 -17.81
CA LEU A 98 16.69 14.62 -17.99
C LEU A 98 16.12 15.83 -17.24
N SER A 99 16.48 16.02 -15.98
CA SER A 99 15.99 17.16 -15.17
C SER A 99 16.32 18.50 -15.83
N ASN A 100 17.56 18.70 -16.29
CA ASN A 100 17.97 19.93 -16.96
C ASN A 100 17.21 20.17 -18.27
N VAL A 101 17.06 19.13 -19.09
CA VAL A 101 16.36 19.22 -20.38
C VAL A 101 14.88 19.51 -20.19
N TYR A 102 14.20 18.81 -19.28
CA TYR A 102 12.79 19.06 -18.99
C TYR A 102 12.59 20.44 -18.36
N ALA A 103 13.47 20.85 -17.45
CA ALA A 103 13.38 22.17 -16.86
C ALA A 103 13.56 23.28 -17.91
N TYR A 104 14.52 23.14 -18.84
CA TYR A 104 14.64 24.06 -19.97
C TYR A 104 13.38 24.07 -20.85
N LEU A 105 12.89 22.89 -21.28
CA LEU A 105 11.73 22.77 -22.17
C LEU A 105 10.45 23.36 -21.58
N LEU A 106 10.28 23.28 -20.26
CA LEU A 106 9.14 23.86 -19.52
C LEU A 106 9.33 25.34 -19.18
N SER A 107 10.53 25.88 -19.36
CA SER A 107 10.81 27.28 -19.07
C SER A 107 10.21 28.22 -20.12
N PRO A 108 9.89 29.48 -19.75
CA PRO A 108 9.48 30.51 -20.71
C PRO A 108 10.55 30.85 -21.77
N GLY A 109 11.80 30.43 -21.55
CA GLY A 109 12.90 30.60 -22.49
C GLY A 109 12.96 29.57 -23.60
N SER A 110 12.13 28.53 -23.52
CA SER A 110 12.04 27.48 -24.54
C SER A 110 11.15 27.90 -25.70
N ALA A 111 11.58 27.58 -26.91
CA ALA A 111 10.74 27.71 -28.11
C ALA A 111 9.66 26.62 -28.21
N PHE A 112 9.66 25.63 -27.31
CA PHE A 112 8.71 24.52 -27.32
C PHE A 112 7.28 25.02 -27.07
N PHE A 113 6.39 24.83 -28.05
CA PHE A 113 5.01 25.34 -28.09
C PHE A 113 4.85 26.84 -27.85
N HIS A 114 5.91 27.63 -28.00
CA HIS A 114 5.83 29.08 -28.06
C HIS A 114 6.05 29.46 -29.53
N GLY A 115 5.02 29.97 -30.21
CA GLY A 115 5.04 30.25 -31.66
C GLY A 115 6.02 31.36 -32.12
N GLY A 116 7.03 31.71 -31.33
CA GLY A 116 8.01 32.76 -31.60
C GLY A 116 9.46 32.27 -31.49
N LYS A 117 10.39 33.04 -32.06
CA LYS A 117 11.84 32.83 -31.84
C LYS A 117 12.14 32.96 -30.34
N PRO A 118 13.03 32.12 -29.77
CA PRO A 118 13.45 32.27 -28.38
C PRO A 118 14.02 33.68 -28.15
N PRO A 119 13.84 34.26 -26.95
CA PRO A 119 14.40 35.57 -26.64
C PRO A 119 15.90 35.59 -26.96
N ALA A 120 16.37 36.55 -27.77
CA ALA A 120 17.74 36.59 -28.29
C ALA A 120 18.83 36.70 -27.19
N ASP A 121 18.44 37.02 -25.96
CA ASP A 121 19.33 37.25 -24.81
C ASP A 121 19.45 36.05 -23.84
N GLN A 122 18.81 34.90 -24.10
CA GLN A 122 18.90 33.74 -23.21
C GLN A 122 19.80 32.64 -23.80
N ASP A 123 20.91 32.37 -23.10
CA ASP A 123 21.81 31.25 -23.38
C ASP A 123 21.21 29.94 -22.81
N PRO A 124 20.78 28.98 -23.64
CA PRO A 124 20.23 27.71 -23.17
C PRO A 124 21.22 26.88 -22.35
N THR A 125 22.53 27.08 -22.57
CA THR A 125 23.58 26.37 -21.83
C THR A 125 23.78 26.89 -20.41
N ALA A 126 23.23 28.07 -20.10
CA ALA A 126 23.21 28.65 -18.76
C ALA A 126 22.05 28.12 -17.89
N TYR A 127 21.17 27.28 -18.44
CA TYR A 127 20.07 26.70 -17.67
C TYR A 127 20.58 25.61 -16.72
N TYR A 128 20.47 25.85 -15.42
CA TYR A 128 20.80 24.87 -14.38
C TYR A 128 19.65 24.76 -13.38
N GLN A 129 19.26 23.54 -13.01
CA GLN A 129 18.39 23.34 -11.86
C GLN A 129 19.15 23.44 -10.55
N LEU A 130 18.51 24.04 -9.55
CA LEU A 130 19.00 23.98 -8.18
C LEU A 130 18.94 22.53 -7.67
N GLU A 131 19.81 22.19 -6.72
CA GLU A 131 19.88 20.82 -6.15
C GLU A 131 18.51 20.38 -5.60
N ASP A 132 17.81 21.24 -4.88
CA ASP A 132 16.50 20.92 -4.30
C ASP A 132 15.42 20.62 -5.36
N GLU A 133 15.40 21.39 -6.45
CA GLU A 133 14.49 21.19 -7.58
C GLU A 133 14.78 19.90 -8.33
N TYR A 134 16.07 19.59 -8.50
CA TYR A 134 16.52 18.33 -9.07
C TYR A 134 16.07 17.13 -8.22
N PHE A 135 16.25 17.18 -6.89
CA PHE A 135 15.81 16.10 -6.01
C PHE A 135 14.29 15.91 -6.04
N ALA A 136 13.53 17.01 -6.06
CA ALA A 136 12.07 16.96 -6.17
C ALA A 136 11.63 16.33 -7.51
N PHE A 137 12.23 16.77 -8.63
CA PHE A 137 11.97 16.20 -9.96
C PHE A 137 12.31 14.71 -10.01
N LYS A 138 13.51 14.34 -9.53
CA LYS A 138 13.97 12.95 -9.48
C LYS A 138 12.99 12.06 -8.72
N ASN A 139 12.51 12.49 -7.56
CA ASN A 139 11.58 11.71 -6.75
C ASN A 139 10.23 11.54 -7.44
N ARG A 140 9.70 12.58 -8.11
CA ARG A 140 8.48 12.48 -8.93
C ARG A 140 8.66 11.49 -10.08
N MET A 141 9.73 11.66 -10.84
CA MET A 141 10.05 10.83 -12.01
C MET A 141 10.19 9.35 -11.63
N LEU A 142 10.92 9.02 -10.56
CA LEU A 142 11.12 7.62 -10.12
C LEU A 142 9.83 6.98 -9.59
N ALA A 143 8.98 7.74 -8.90
CA ALA A 143 7.69 7.24 -8.45
C ALA A 143 6.76 6.90 -9.62
N ILE A 144 6.74 7.76 -10.64
CA ILE A 144 5.94 7.51 -11.85
C ILE A 144 6.55 6.37 -12.67
N GLU A 145 7.87 6.25 -12.75
CA GLU A 145 8.54 5.11 -13.39
C GLU A 145 8.09 3.78 -12.77
N ALA A 146 8.10 3.68 -11.44
CA ALA A 146 7.61 2.49 -10.75
C ALA A 146 6.13 2.24 -11.04
N ARG A 147 5.30 3.30 -11.15
CA ARG A 147 3.89 3.18 -11.49
C ARG A 147 3.66 2.72 -12.92
N ILE A 148 4.47 3.17 -13.88
CA ILE A 148 4.44 2.71 -15.27
C ILE A 148 4.74 1.21 -15.33
N LEU A 149 5.81 0.76 -14.65
CA LEU A 149 6.18 -0.66 -14.59
C LEU A 149 5.05 -1.51 -13.99
N TYR A 150 4.46 -1.07 -12.88
CA TYR A 150 3.32 -1.75 -12.26
C TYR A 150 2.11 -1.79 -13.19
N ALA A 151 1.73 -0.67 -13.80
CA ALA A 151 0.54 -0.58 -14.65
C ALA A 151 0.64 -1.41 -15.93
N LEU A 152 1.86 -1.60 -16.43
CA LEU A 152 2.14 -2.41 -17.61
C LEU A 152 2.52 -3.85 -17.26
N SER A 153 2.43 -4.27 -15.99
CA SER A 153 2.88 -5.60 -15.54
C SER A 153 4.30 -5.93 -16.02
N PHE A 154 5.18 -4.92 -16.02
CA PHE A 154 6.55 -4.96 -16.54
C PHE A 154 6.69 -5.26 -18.05
N ASP A 155 5.60 -5.30 -18.83
CA ASP A 155 5.64 -5.37 -20.30
C ASP A 155 6.08 -4.03 -20.90
N THR A 156 7.40 -3.88 -20.99
CA THR A 156 8.08 -2.73 -21.61
C THR A 156 8.52 -3.01 -23.05
N HIS A 157 8.12 -4.14 -23.63
CA HIS A 157 8.55 -4.52 -24.97
C HIS A 157 7.84 -3.69 -26.05
N VAL A 158 8.62 -3.05 -26.93
CA VAL A 158 8.10 -2.27 -28.06
C VAL A 158 8.91 -2.59 -29.32
N SER A 159 8.24 -3.22 -30.29
CA SER A 159 8.69 -3.37 -31.68
C SER A 159 8.26 -2.15 -32.49
N LEU A 160 9.21 -1.49 -33.16
CA LEU A 160 8.94 -0.31 -33.98
C LEU A 160 8.80 -0.66 -35.46
N PRO A 161 7.94 0.06 -36.23
CA PRO A 161 7.76 -0.17 -37.66
C PRO A 161 8.91 0.36 -38.52
N HIS A 162 9.79 1.23 -38.00
CA HIS A 162 10.84 1.89 -38.79
C HIS A 162 11.79 0.91 -39.50
N PRO A 163 12.33 -0.15 -38.85
CA PRO A 163 13.18 -1.13 -39.53
C PRO A 163 12.43 -1.90 -40.63
N LEU A 164 11.14 -2.21 -40.41
CA LEU A 164 10.29 -2.85 -41.42
C LEU A 164 10.07 -1.91 -42.60
N GLY A 165 9.79 -0.62 -42.36
CA GLY A 165 9.63 0.38 -43.41
C GLY A 165 10.86 0.47 -44.31
N VAL A 166 12.07 0.47 -43.74
CA VAL A 166 13.32 0.43 -44.52
C VAL A 166 13.44 -0.86 -45.31
N THR A 167 13.16 -2.00 -44.70
CA THR A 167 13.24 -3.33 -45.34
C THR A 167 12.24 -3.44 -46.49
N TYR A 168 11.00 -3.00 -46.28
CA TYR A 168 9.95 -3.03 -47.28
C TYR A 168 10.29 -2.09 -48.44
N LEU A 169 10.76 -0.88 -48.19
CA LEU A 169 11.23 0.02 -49.26
C LEU A 169 12.38 -0.57 -50.10
N GLN A 170 13.26 -1.36 -49.50
CA GLN A 170 14.30 -2.09 -50.26
C GLN A 170 13.71 -3.17 -51.16
N THR A 171 12.66 -3.86 -50.70
CA THR A 171 11.94 -4.87 -51.47
C THR A 171 11.08 -4.25 -52.59
N LEU A 172 10.51 -3.06 -52.36
CA LEU A 172 9.59 -2.37 -53.26
C LEU A 172 10.30 -1.48 -54.29
N ASP A 173 11.39 -1.99 -54.89
CA ASP A 173 12.23 -1.30 -55.89
C ASP A 173 11.46 -0.79 -57.12
N PHE A 174 10.16 -1.11 -57.23
CA PHE A 174 9.24 -0.65 -58.27
C PHE A 174 8.78 0.82 -58.13
N LEU A 175 8.98 1.49 -56.98
CA LEU A 175 8.45 2.85 -56.76
C LEU A 175 9.18 3.94 -57.57
N GLY A 176 10.30 3.60 -58.25
CA GLY A 176 10.96 4.46 -59.24
C GLY A 176 11.55 5.78 -58.74
N LEU A 177 11.45 6.06 -57.44
CA LEU A 177 11.94 7.28 -56.78
C LEU A 177 13.29 7.05 -56.09
N PRO A 178 14.09 8.11 -55.86
CA PRO A 178 15.31 8.02 -55.06
C PRO A 178 15.01 7.47 -53.66
N LYS A 179 15.73 6.40 -53.25
CA LYS A 179 15.51 5.71 -51.97
C LYS A 179 15.56 6.65 -50.75
N GLY A 180 16.35 7.73 -50.84
CA GLY A 180 16.45 8.74 -49.79
C GLY A 180 15.19 9.60 -49.62
N GLU A 181 14.53 9.99 -50.72
CA GLU A 181 13.35 10.87 -50.66
C GLU A 181 12.12 10.13 -50.13
N ILE A 182 11.86 8.95 -50.70
CA ILE A 182 10.74 8.13 -50.26
C ILE A 182 10.96 7.59 -48.84
N GLY A 183 12.18 7.17 -48.52
CA GLY A 183 12.55 6.73 -47.17
C GLY A 183 12.34 7.83 -46.14
N LYS A 184 12.77 9.05 -46.44
CA LYS A 184 12.53 10.20 -45.55
C LYS A 184 11.03 10.42 -45.32
N ARG A 185 10.23 10.44 -46.39
CA ARG A 185 8.78 10.69 -46.27
C ARG A 185 8.06 9.56 -45.52
N THR A 186 8.47 8.31 -45.70
CA THR A 186 7.94 7.18 -44.92
C THR A 186 8.25 7.33 -43.44
N ILE A 187 9.49 7.71 -43.08
CA ILE A 187 9.88 7.91 -41.68
C ILE A 187 9.13 9.11 -41.06
N GLU A 188 8.89 10.18 -41.83
CA GLU A 188 8.03 11.29 -41.41
C GLU A 188 6.64 10.80 -40.98
N TYR A 189 5.98 9.98 -41.81
CA TYR A 189 4.68 9.38 -41.47
C TYR A 189 4.72 8.47 -40.24
N LEU A 190 5.76 7.65 -40.09
CA LEU A 190 5.91 6.78 -38.92
C LEU A 190 6.11 7.59 -37.63
N ASN A 191 6.85 8.69 -37.69
CA ASN A 191 7.09 9.57 -36.55
C ASN A 191 5.84 10.38 -36.19
N THR A 192 5.11 10.90 -37.16
CA THR A 192 3.87 11.66 -36.90
C THR A 192 2.76 10.75 -36.41
N ALA A 193 2.69 9.50 -36.86
CA ALA A 193 1.72 8.52 -36.38
C ALA A 193 1.84 8.23 -34.87
N LEU A 194 3.01 8.43 -34.26
CA LEU A 194 3.17 8.34 -32.80
C LEU A 194 2.31 9.37 -32.06
N LEU A 195 2.09 10.54 -32.67
CA LEU A 195 1.39 11.69 -32.11
C LEU A 195 -0.13 11.64 -32.35
N SER A 196 -0.62 10.63 -33.06
CA SER A 196 -2.03 10.53 -33.45
C SER A 196 -2.92 10.26 -32.23
N PRO A 197 -4.00 11.05 -32.02
CA PRO A 197 -4.99 10.77 -30.99
C PRO A 197 -5.68 9.40 -31.14
N GLN A 198 -5.64 8.81 -32.35
CA GLN A 198 -6.18 7.48 -32.63
C GLN A 198 -5.27 6.35 -32.14
N MET A 199 -4.13 6.66 -31.52
CA MET A 199 -3.19 5.70 -30.89
C MET A 199 -2.79 4.57 -31.85
N LEU A 200 -2.44 4.91 -33.09
CA LEU A 200 -2.20 3.94 -34.18
C LEU A 200 -1.17 2.85 -33.80
N TYR A 201 -0.15 3.22 -33.03
CA TYR A 201 0.89 2.30 -32.53
C TYR A 201 0.41 1.26 -31.51
N LEU A 202 -0.77 1.46 -30.93
CA LEU A 202 -1.35 0.55 -29.95
C LEU A 202 -2.49 -0.26 -30.56
N THR A 203 -3.04 0.15 -31.70
CA THR A 203 -4.17 -0.52 -32.34
C THR A 203 -3.76 -1.40 -33.51
N HIS A 204 -2.57 -1.19 -34.08
CA HIS A 204 -2.10 -1.89 -35.28
C HIS A 204 -0.67 -2.42 -35.11
N GLN A 205 -0.36 -3.52 -35.80
CA GLN A 205 0.96 -4.14 -35.75
C GLN A 205 2.00 -3.34 -36.57
N PRO A 206 3.31 -3.48 -36.26
CA PRO A 206 4.38 -2.75 -36.95
C PRO A 206 4.41 -2.92 -38.47
N ASN A 207 4.06 -4.11 -38.99
CA ASN A 207 3.99 -4.37 -40.44
C ASN A 207 2.93 -3.49 -41.12
N ALA A 208 1.73 -3.39 -40.54
CA ALA A 208 0.64 -2.57 -41.07
C ALA A 208 0.99 -1.07 -41.07
N LEU A 209 1.58 -0.58 -39.97
CA LEU A 209 2.04 0.80 -39.86
C LEU A 209 3.11 1.15 -40.91
N ALA A 210 4.09 0.25 -41.12
CA ALA A 210 5.13 0.43 -42.13
C ALA A 210 4.54 0.49 -43.55
N THR A 211 3.65 -0.44 -43.88
CA THR A 211 2.99 -0.50 -45.20
C THR A 211 2.14 0.75 -45.47
N ALA A 212 1.35 1.20 -44.50
CA ALA A 212 0.55 2.43 -44.63
C ALA A 212 1.41 3.69 -44.80
N ALA A 213 2.51 3.80 -44.07
CA ALA A 213 3.44 4.91 -44.21
C ALA A 213 4.13 4.95 -45.58
N ILE A 214 4.48 3.77 -46.14
CA ILE A 214 5.00 3.66 -47.50
C ILE A 214 3.94 4.06 -48.53
N TYR A 215 2.71 3.58 -48.37
CA TYR A 215 1.60 3.92 -49.25
C TYR A 215 1.37 5.45 -49.29
N ASN A 216 1.32 6.09 -48.13
CA ASN A 216 1.16 7.54 -48.04
C ASN A 216 2.34 8.31 -48.62
N ALA A 217 3.57 7.86 -48.36
CA ALA A 217 4.78 8.46 -48.94
C ALA A 217 4.81 8.35 -50.47
N ALA A 218 4.46 7.18 -51.01
CA ALA A 218 4.35 6.95 -52.44
C ALA A 218 3.29 7.87 -53.07
N LYS A 219 2.15 8.06 -52.41
CA LYS A 219 1.08 8.93 -52.89
C LYS A 219 1.47 10.41 -52.87
N ASP A 220 2.15 10.89 -51.83
CA ASP A 220 2.61 12.27 -51.72
C ASP A 220 3.68 12.62 -52.75
N LEU A 221 4.52 11.65 -53.10
CA LEU A 221 5.62 11.81 -54.07
C LEU A 221 5.24 11.38 -55.50
N GLU A 222 3.96 11.10 -55.74
CA GLU A 222 3.44 10.67 -57.05
C GLU A 222 4.18 9.45 -57.65
N ALA A 223 4.61 8.52 -56.79
CA ALA A 223 5.30 7.31 -57.20
C ALA A 223 4.37 6.37 -57.99
N LYS A 224 4.95 5.64 -58.97
CA LYS A 224 4.19 4.63 -59.73
C LYS A 224 3.96 3.39 -58.87
N MET A 225 2.76 3.26 -58.32
CA MET A 225 2.35 2.11 -57.52
C MET A 225 1.85 0.96 -58.42
N PRO A 226 2.03 -0.31 -58.02
CA PRO A 226 1.47 -1.47 -58.71
C PRO A 226 -0.06 -1.40 -58.77
N GLU A 227 -0.63 -1.93 -59.85
CA GLU A 227 -2.09 -2.05 -60.00
C GLU A 227 -2.69 -3.18 -59.15
N CYS A 228 -1.85 -4.08 -58.61
CA CYS A 228 -2.25 -5.14 -57.70
C CYS A 228 -2.22 -4.70 -56.23
N GLU A 229 -2.87 -5.49 -55.37
CA GLU A 229 -2.96 -5.30 -53.91
C GLU A 229 -1.63 -5.65 -53.22
N TRP A 230 -0.56 -4.93 -53.55
CA TRP A 230 0.83 -5.22 -53.14
C TRP A 230 1.03 -5.25 -51.62
N TRP A 231 0.14 -4.62 -50.85
CA TRP A 231 0.15 -4.59 -49.39
C TRP A 231 -0.16 -5.94 -48.76
N GLU A 232 -0.87 -6.84 -49.46
CA GLU A 232 -1.17 -8.19 -48.97
C GLU A 232 0.11 -9.02 -48.74
N VAL A 233 1.19 -8.73 -49.48
CA VAL A 233 2.50 -9.38 -49.32
C VAL A 233 3.12 -9.09 -47.94
N PHE A 234 2.66 -8.04 -47.26
CA PHE A 234 3.12 -7.64 -45.93
C PHE A 234 2.10 -7.95 -44.83
N ASP A 235 1.16 -8.87 -45.10
CA ASP A 235 0.11 -9.30 -44.18
C ASP A 235 -0.77 -8.12 -43.71
N VAL A 236 -1.17 -7.25 -44.64
CA VAL A 236 -2.06 -6.10 -44.38
C VAL A 236 -3.29 -6.25 -45.26
N ASP A 237 -4.48 -6.11 -44.69
CA ASP A 237 -5.71 -6.12 -45.46
C ASP A 237 -6.08 -4.71 -45.97
N ARG A 238 -7.06 -4.64 -46.88
CA ARG A 238 -7.47 -3.38 -47.50
C ARG A 238 -8.16 -2.42 -46.52
N GLU A 239 -8.89 -2.94 -45.54
CA GLU A 239 -9.66 -2.13 -44.60
C GLU A 239 -8.72 -1.49 -43.57
N GLU A 240 -7.80 -2.27 -43.02
CA GLU A 240 -6.71 -1.89 -42.13
C GLU A 240 -5.81 -0.85 -42.81
N LEU A 241 -5.37 -1.10 -44.04
CA LEU A 241 -4.59 -0.13 -44.82
C LEU A 241 -5.36 1.17 -45.03
N GLY A 242 -6.65 1.08 -45.40
CA GLY A 242 -7.50 2.24 -45.61
C GLY A 242 -7.65 3.10 -44.35
N PHE A 243 -7.88 2.46 -43.20
CA PHE A 243 -7.97 3.13 -41.90
C PHE A 243 -6.66 3.84 -41.54
N LEU A 244 -5.53 3.13 -41.62
CA LEU A 244 -4.21 3.68 -41.27
C LEU A 244 -3.81 4.83 -42.20
N VAL A 245 -4.09 4.72 -43.51
CA VAL A 245 -3.79 5.77 -44.49
C VAL A 245 -4.52 7.07 -44.14
N VAL A 246 -5.81 6.98 -43.79
CA VAL A 246 -6.61 8.13 -43.39
C VAL A 246 -6.18 8.65 -42.02
N GLY A 247 -5.96 7.76 -41.05
CA GLY A 247 -5.55 8.13 -39.69
C GLY A 247 -4.19 8.83 -39.62
N MET A 248 -3.23 8.44 -40.46
CA MET A 248 -1.94 9.15 -40.56
C MET A 248 -2.08 10.53 -41.19
N ARG A 249 -3.00 10.70 -42.15
CA ARG A 249 -3.23 11.97 -42.85
C ARG A 249 -4.13 12.94 -42.09
N SER A 250 -4.96 12.46 -41.18
CA SER A 250 -5.91 13.29 -40.42
C SER A 250 -5.24 14.17 -39.36
N LEU A 251 -4.04 13.79 -38.89
CA LEU A 251 -3.37 14.45 -37.77
C LEU A 251 -3.12 15.94 -38.02
N GLU A 252 -2.62 16.32 -39.20
CA GLU A 252 -2.33 17.73 -39.52
C GLU A 252 -3.58 18.61 -39.46
N GLY A 253 -4.68 18.12 -40.05
CA GLY A 253 -5.98 18.79 -40.00
C GLY A 253 -6.52 18.89 -38.57
N TRP A 254 -6.37 17.83 -37.78
CA TRP A 254 -6.77 17.82 -36.38
C TRP A 254 -5.97 18.82 -35.55
N VAL A 255 -4.64 18.87 -35.68
CA VAL A 255 -3.78 19.82 -34.95
C VAL A 255 -4.16 21.26 -35.29
N THR A 256 -4.35 21.57 -36.58
CA THR A 256 -4.76 22.90 -37.04
C THR A 256 -6.10 23.30 -36.40
N GLN A 257 -7.07 22.40 -36.41
CA GLN A 257 -8.38 22.62 -35.78
C GLN A 257 -8.27 22.87 -34.26
N GLN A 258 -7.43 22.11 -33.55
CA GLN A 258 -7.24 22.32 -32.11
C GLN A 258 -6.51 23.63 -31.79
N GLN A 259 -5.54 24.05 -32.62
CA GLN A 259 -4.87 25.34 -32.47
C GLN A 259 -5.83 26.52 -32.63
N GLU A 260 -6.81 26.41 -33.54
CA GLU A 260 -7.87 27.41 -33.72
C GLU A 260 -8.88 27.39 -32.56
N THR A 261 -9.23 26.20 -32.07
CA THR A 261 -10.29 26.02 -31.06
C THR A 261 -9.81 26.34 -29.64
N LEU A 262 -8.58 25.94 -29.29
CA LEU A 262 -8.00 26.02 -27.94
C LEU A 262 -6.54 26.51 -27.99
N PRO A 263 -6.30 27.76 -28.44
CA PRO A 263 -4.95 28.30 -28.60
C PRO A 263 -4.17 28.37 -27.28
N SER A 264 -4.83 28.59 -26.14
CA SER A 264 -4.18 28.63 -24.81
C SER A 264 -3.54 27.30 -24.40
N LEU A 265 -4.05 26.17 -24.90
CA LEU A 265 -3.48 24.85 -24.64
C LEU A 265 -2.45 24.46 -25.71
N MET A 266 -2.66 24.85 -26.96
CA MET A 266 -1.85 24.38 -28.08
C MET A 266 -0.68 25.30 -28.46
N CYS A 267 -0.71 26.59 -28.05
CA CYS A 267 0.19 27.63 -28.56
C CYS A 267 0.90 28.47 -27.47
N GLU A 268 0.61 28.25 -26.18
CA GLU A 268 1.16 29.02 -25.05
C GLU A 268 2.05 28.16 -24.15
N GLY A 269 2.98 27.41 -24.75
CA GLY A 269 3.90 26.52 -24.04
C GLY A 269 3.30 25.16 -23.68
N MET A 270 4.03 24.37 -22.87
CA MET A 270 3.59 23.02 -22.50
C MET A 270 2.23 23.05 -21.79
N VAL A 271 1.37 22.09 -22.14
CA VAL A 271 0.09 21.84 -21.45
C VAL A 271 0.39 21.37 -20.04
N THR A 272 -0.25 21.98 -19.04
CA THR A 272 -0.13 21.57 -17.64
C THR A 272 -1.49 21.17 -17.10
N ARG A 273 -1.49 20.43 -15.99
CA ARG A 273 -2.76 20.06 -15.31
C ARG A 273 -3.59 21.28 -14.95
N ASP A 274 -2.96 22.35 -14.49
CA ASP A 274 -3.65 23.57 -14.10
C ASP A 274 -4.34 24.24 -15.29
N LYS A 275 -3.71 24.24 -16.48
CA LYS A 275 -4.34 24.76 -17.71
C LYS A 275 -5.54 23.92 -18.13
N VAL A 276 -5.46 22.59 -17.97
CA VAL A 276 -6.59 21.69 -18.25
C VAL A 276 -7.73 21.91 -17.25
N ASP A 277 -7.43 22.02 -15.96
CA ASP A 277 -8.40 22.33 -14.91
C ASP A 277 -9.09 23.69 -15.14
N GLU A 278 -8.34 24.69 -15.58
CA GLU A 278 -8.85 26.02 -15.98
C GLU A 278 -9.84 25.90 -17.13
N GLU A 279 -9.46 25.16 -18.18
CA GLU A 279 -10.30 24.95 -19.35
C GLU A 279 -11.57 24.15 -19.02
N MET A 280 -11.48 23.13 -18.16
CA MET A 280 -12.65 22.40 -17.65
C MET A 280 -13.60 23.32 -16.90
N ARG A 281 -13.07 24.24 -16.07
CA ARG A 281 -13.87 25.22 -15.34
C ARG A 281 -14.54 26.22 -16.29
N ARG A 282 -13.84 26.68 -17.32
CA ARG A 282 -14.39 27.53 -18.38
C ARG A 282 -15.58 26.87 -19.08
N ARG A 283 -15.54 25.55 -19.24
CA ARG A 283 -16.62 24.73 -19.82
C ARG A 283 -17.75 24.39 -18.84
N GLY A 284 -17.67 24.84 -17.58
CA GLY A 284 -18.66 24.53 -16.54
C GLY A 284 -18.64 23.07 -16.10
N LEU A 285 -17.54 22.34 -16.36
CA LEU A 285 -17.36 20.96 -15.93
C LEU A 285 -16.77 20.94 -14.52
N PRO A 286 -17.15 19.95 -13.68
CA PRO A 286 -16.63 19.83 -12.33
C PRO A 286 -15.11 19.64 -12.39
N ARG A 287 -14.40 20.25 -11.43
CA ARG A 287 -12.97 19.97 -11.28
C ARG A 287 -12.80 18.48 -11.07
N LEU A 288 -12.03 17.84 -11.94
CA LEU A 288 -11.53 16.51 -11.68
C LEU A 288 -10.63 16.62 -10.46
N GLY A 289 -11.20 16.43 -9.27
CA GLY A 289 -10.41 16.13 -8.10
C GLY A 289 -9.60 14.91 -8.49
N GLY A 290 -8.32 15.11 -8.81
CA GLY A 290 -7.48 14.07 -9.39
C GLY A 290 -7.72 12.81 -8.57
N MET A 291 -8.13 11.72 -9.25
CA MET A 291 -8.31 10.42 -8.61
C MET A 291 -7.17 10.27 -7.64
N VAL A 292 -7.49 10.27 -6.35
CA VAL A 292 -6.51 10.21 -5.29
C VAL A 292 -5.95 8.79 -5.36
N LEU A 293 -4.93 8.61 -6.21
CA LEU A 293 -3.87 7.64 -5.98
C LEU A 293 -3.52 7.80 -4.50
N SER A 294 -3.67 6.69 -3.78
CA SER A 294 -3.67 6.63 -2.33
C SER A 294 -2.64 7.58 -1.72
N ALA A 295 -3.02 8.25 -0.63
CA ALA A 295 -2.19 9.21 0.12
C ALA A 295 -0.78 8.69 0.49
N LYS A 296 -0.53 7.39 0.36
CA LYS A 296 0.77 6.71 0.51
C LYS A 296 1.87 7.25 -0.42
N LEU A 297 1.56 7.72 -1.65
CA LEU A 297 2.60 8.16 -2.59
C LEU A 297 2.96 9.65 -2.51
N ARG A 298 2.09 10.50 -1.93
CA ARG A 298 2.38 11.93 -1.76
C ARG A 298 3.47 12.21 -0.72
N ARG A 299 3.67 11.31 0.26
CA ARG A 299 4.65 11.52 1.34
C ARG A 299 6.10 11.22 0.98
N VAL A 300 6.36 10.59 -0.16
CA VAL A 300 7.75 10.35 -0.60
C VAL A 300 8.32 11.56 -1.36
N ILE A 301 7.49 12.53 -1.75
CA ILE A 301 7.87 13.50 -2.81
C ILE A 301 7.63 14.98 -2.46
N ALA A 302 7.00 15.31 -1.34
CA ALA A 302 6.82 16.72 -0.96
C ALA A 302 7.99 17.24 -0.11
N SER A 303 8.94 17.96 -0.74
CA SER A 303 9.59 19.11 -0.08
C SER A 303 8.65 20.32 -0.18
N PRO A 304 8.58 21.18 0.84
CA PRO A 304 7.48 22.12 1.00
C PRO A 304 7.71 23.37 0.15
N THR A 305 6.93 23.59 -0.90
CA THR A 305 6.79 24.94 -1.47
C THR A 305 5.39 25.21 -2.02
N MET A 306 4.81 26.30 -1.49
CA MET A 306 3.68 27.11 -1.98
C MET A 306 2.23 26.70 -1.70
N ASP A 307 1.99 25.94 -0.62
CA ASP A 307 0.74 26.07 0.15
C ASP A 307 1.09 26.65 1.53
N ALA A 308 1.64 27.87 1.52
CA ALA A 308 1.91 28.60 2.74
C ALA A 308 0.60 29.22 3.22
N MET A 309 0.20 28.83 4.44
CA MET A 309 -0.83 29.42 5.33
C MET A 309 -2.21 28.75 5.40
N ARG A 310 -2.29 27.41 5.50
CA ARG A 310 -3.38 26.79 6.28
C ARG A 310 -2.81 25.93 7.40
N SER A 311 -3.29 26.13 8.63
CA SER A 311 -2.86 25.33 9.77
C SER A 311 -3.35 23.88 9.62
N PRO A 312 -2.59 22.86 10.06
CA PRO A 312 -3.07 21.47 10.17
C PRO A 312 -4.42 21.36 10.88
N ARG A 313 -4.68 22.27 11.83
CA ARG A 313 -5.96 22.45 12.51
C ARG A 313 -7.11 22.74 11.55
N ASP A 314 -6.92 23.69 10.64
CA ASP A 314 -7.95 24.10 9.69
C ASP A 314 -8.21 22.99 8.66
N ALA A 315 -7.15 22.29 8.23
CA ALA A 315 -7.27 21.14 7.34
C ALA A 315 -8.07 19.98 7.98
N LEU A 316 -7.85 19.70 9.27
CA LEU A 316 -8.63 18.73 10.03
C LEU A 316 -10.11 19.14 10.12
N MET A 317 -10.36 20.42 10.44
CA MET A 317 -11.71 20.98 10.58
C MET A 317 -12.50 20.88 9.27
N ASP A 318 -11.90 21.35 8.16
CA ASP A 318 -12.49 21.32 6.82
C ASP A 318 -12.81 19.88 6.40
N LYS A 319 -11.89 18.94 6.69
CA LYS A 319 -12.10 17.53 6.35
C LYS A 319 -13.22 16.90 7.18
N CYS A 320 -13.31 17.17 8.48
CA CYS A 320 -14.45 16.75 9.29
C CYS A 320 -15.77 17.29 8.72
N LYS A 321 -15.84 18.57 8.39
CA LYS A 321 -17.05 19.20 7.83
C LYS A 321 -17.49 18.55 6.52
N ALA A 322 -16.54 18.32 5.61
CA ALA A 322 -16.79 17.67 4.32
C ALA A 322 -17.29 16.23 4.51
N THR A 323 -16.65 15.46 5.40
CA THR A 323 -17.04 14.07 5.68
C THR A 323 -18.43 13.97 6.31
N VAL A 324 -18.76 14.81 7.31
CA VAL A 324 -20.09 14.80 7.93
C VAL A 324 -21.17 15.16 6.90
N THR A 325 -20.90 16.14 6.03
CA THR A 325 -21.81 16.53 4.95
C THR A 325 -22.06 15.38 3.97
N ASP A 326 -21.01 14.69 3.54
CA ASP A 326 -21.12 13.53 2.65
C ASP A 326 -21.94 12.38 3.27
N ILE A 327 -21.69 12.06 4.55
CA ILE A 327 -22.46 11.04 5.29
C ILE A 327 -23.95 11.41 5.33
N GLY A 328 -24.28 12.66 5.67
CA GLY A 328 -25.66 13.13 5.72
C GLY A 328 -26.38 13.07 4.37
N LEU A 329 -25.70 13.49 3.29
CA LEU A 329 -26.25 13.44 1.93
C LEU A 329 -26.47 12.00 1.45
N ASP A 330 -25.53 11.09 1.71
CA ASP A 330 -25.63 9.70 1.30
C ASP A 330 -26.74 8.96 2.07
N ALA A 331 -26.86 9.19 3.38
CA ALA A 331 -27.94 8.63 4.20
C ALA A 331 -29.32 9.11 3.73
N HIS A 332 -29.48 10.41 3.44
CA HIS A 332 -30.72 10.98 2.93
C HIS A 332 -31.08 10.43 1.54
N LYS A 333 -30.11 10.41 0.61
CA LYS A 333 -30.32 9.88 -0.74
C LYS A 333 -30.79 8.42 -0.70
N ARG A 334 -30.15 7.58 0.11
CA ARG A 334 -30.45 6.15 0.20
C ARG A 334 -31.77 5.84 0.92
N SER A 335 -32.13 6.61 1.94
CA SER A 335 -33.45 6.46 2.61
C SER A 335 -34.65 6.80 1.71
N SER A 336 -34.41 7.50 0.58
CA SER A 336 -35.45 7.91 -0.37
C SER A 336 -35.65 6.95 -1.57
N MET A 337 -34.75 5.98 -1.77
CA MET A 337 -34.84 5.04 -2.90
C MET A 337 -35.67 3.79 -2.56
N PRO A 338 -36.48 3.27 -3.51
CA PRO A 338 -37.22 2.03 -3.32
C PRO A 338 -36.27 0.82 -3.26
N THR A 339 -36.56 -0.12 -2.36
CA THR A 339 -35.80 -1.36 -2.16
C THR A 339 -35.90 -2.25 -3.41
N GLY A 340 -34.84 -2.33 -4.22
CA GLY A 340 -34.81 -3.25 -5.36
C GLY A 340 -33.52 -3.24 -6.19
N SER A 341 -32.59 -4.14 -5.86
CA SER A 341 -31.66 -4.87 -6.75
C SER A 341 -30.52 -5.49 -5.91
N PRO A 342 -30.16 -6.77 -6.07
CA PRO A 342 -29.21 -7.46 -5.18
C PRO A 342 -27.71 -7.13 -5.36
N ALA A 343 -27.33 -6.24 -6.30
CA ALA A 343 -25.95 -6.20 -6.80
C ALA A 343 -25.10 -4.96 -6.46
N GLU A 344 -25.56 -3.99 -5.65
CA GLU A 344 -24.73 -2.83 -5.28
C GLU A 344 -24.54 -2.70 -3.75
N GLN A 345 -23.43 -3.29 -3.27
CA GLN A 345 -23.04 -3.36 -1.86
C GLN A 345 -22.61 -1.99 -1.31
N GLY A 346 -23.39 -1.47 -0.36
CA GLY A 346 -23.11 -0.26 0.42
C GLY A 346 -24.21 -0.04 1.45
N LEU A 347 -24.40 1.18 1.97
CA LEU A 347 -25.46 1.49 2.95
C LEU A 347 -26.90 1.20 2.47
N LEU A 348 -27.14 0.95 1.18
CA LEU A 348 -28.49 0.69 0.62
C LEU A 348 -29.15 -0.59 1.19
N ALA A 349 -28.34 -1.55 1.64
CA ALA A 349 -28.83 -2.78 2.24
C ALA A 349 -29.26 -2.64 3.71
N LEU A 350 -29.06 -1.47 4.33
CA LEU A 350 -29.48 -1.22 5.71
C LEU A 350 -30.99 -0.92 5.79
N PRO A 351 -31.66 -1.33 6.88
CA PRO A 351 -33.03 -0.91 7.13
C PRO A 351 -33.14 0.61 7.20
N LYS A 352 -34.26 1.16 6.72
CA LYS A 352 -34.51 2.60 6.61
C LYS A 352 -34.31 3.34 7.94
N GLU A 353 -34.65 2.72 9.07
CA GLU A 353 -34.46 3.26 10.42
C GLU A 353 -32.98 3.65 10.68
N PHE A 354 -32.03 2.79 10.31
CA PHE A 354 -30.60 3.07 10.49
C PHE A 354 -30.11 4.21 9.61
N LEU A 355 -30.61 4.30 8.37
CA LEU A 355 -30.29 5.40 7.46
C LEU A 355 -30.85 6.74 7.94
N GLU A 356 -32.09 6.76 8.43
CA GLU A 356 -32.70 7.96 9.00
C GLU A 356 -31.97 8.40 10.28
N THR A 357 -31.57 7.47 11.15
CA THR A 357 -30.77 7.77 12.34
C THR A 357 -29.39 8.31 11.97
N LEU A 358 -28.68 7.69 11.03
CA LEU A 358 -27.38 8.16 10.54
C LEU A 358 -27.47 9.58 9.97
N GLY A 359 -28.51 9.84 9.15
CA GLY A 359 -28.77 11.18 8.59
C GLY A 359 -29.05 12.23 9.66
N ARG A 360 -29.84 11.90 10.70
CA ARG A 360 -30.08 12.78 11.85
C ARG A 360 -28.80 13.08 12.61
N LEU A 361 -27.99 12.07 12.93
CA LEU A 361 -26.72 12.25 13.63
C LEU A 361 -25.73 13.12 12.86
N ALA A 362 -25.66 12.97 11.52
CA ALA A 362 -24.85 13.83 10.68
C ALA A 362 -25.35 15.29 10.68
N ALA A 363 -26.66 15.50 10.62
CA ALA A 363 -27.25 16.84 10.69
C ALA A 363 -27.00 17.51 12.06
N ASP A 364 -27.18 16.76 13.16
CA ASP A 364 -26.89 17.22 14.52
C ASP A 364 -25.41 17.59 14.67
N THR A 365 -24.51 16.78 14.08
CA THR A 365 -23.07 17.06 14.07
C THR A 365 -22.74 18.35 13.31
N LEU A 366 -23.37 18.62 12.15
CA LEU A 366 -23.18 19.87 11.40
C LEU A 366 -23.78 21.10 12.10
N ALA A 367 -24.79 20.92 12.96
CA ALA A 367 -25.43 22.00 13.70
C ALA A 367 -24.55 22.56 14.83
N LEU A 368 -23.50 21.82 15.22
CA LEU A 368 -22.51 22.28 16.20
C LEU A 368 -21.87 23.60 15.75
N ARG A 369 -21.63 24.49 16.72
CA ARG A 369 -21.17 25.87 16.50
C ARG A 369 -19.89 25.97 15.65
N ALA A 370 -19.01 24.97 15.72
CA ALA A 370 -17.78 24.92 14.94
C ALA A 370 -18.00 24.75 13.43
N PHE A 371 -19.13 24.17 13.00
CA PHE A 371 -19.43 23.89 11.60
C PHE A 371 -20.45 24.86 10.99
N SER A 372 -21.22 25.60 11.80
CA SER A 372 -22.29 26.50 11.37
C SER A 372 -21.91 27.99 11.40
N PRO A 373 -22.08 28.75 10.30
CA PRO A 373 -21.80 30.19 10.28
C PRO A 373 -22.97 30.98 10.90
N ALA A 374 -22.74 31.55 12.09
CA ALA A 374 -23.56 32.55 12.78
C ALA A 374 -25.05 32.19 13.04
N ASN A 375 -25.42 32.14 14.34
CA ASN A 375 -26.77 31.96 14.92
C ASN A 375 -27.27 30.53 15.18
N SER A 376 -26.46 29.63 15.76
CA SER A 376 -26.99 28.49 16.53
C SER A 376 -26.56 28.56 17.99
N SER A 377 -27.52 28.33 18.90
CA SER A 377 -27.35 28.26 20.35
C SER A 377 -26.74 26.93 20.81
N GLY A 378 -25.90 26.30 19.98
CA GLY A 378 -25.32 25.00 20.27
C GLY A 378 -24.44 25.08 21.51
N SER A 379 -24.92 24.55 22.63
CA SER A 379 -24.22 24.56 23.90
C SER A 379 -23.19 23.43 23.95
N THR A 380 -22.21 23.49 24.86
CA THR A 380 -21.27 22.38 25.10
C THR A 380 -22.00 21.13 25.62
N GLU A 381 -23.18 21.30 26.21
CA GLU A 381 -24.08 20.24 26.70
C GLU A 381 -24.65 19.43 25.53
N ASP A 382 -25.06 20.11 24.44
CA ASP A 382 -25.62 19.48 23.23
C ASP A 382 -24.60 18.55 22.55
N ALA A 383 -23.31 18.87 22.64
CA ALA A 383 -22.25 18.08 22.05
C ALA A 383 -21.93 16.80 22.86
N LEU A 384 -22.02 16.87 24.19
CA LEU A 384 -21.86 15.70 25.05
C LEU A 384 -23.02 14.71 24.87
N GLU A 385 -24.26 15.21 24.78
CA GLU A 385 -25.42 14.38 24.50
C GLU A 385 -25.32 13.71 23.12
N LEU A 386 -24.82 14.43 22.11
CA LEU A 386 -24.59 13.87 20.78
C LEU A 386 -23.51 12.77 20.78
N LEU A 387 -22.43 12.95 21.53
CA LEU A 387 -21.40 11.91 21.71
C LEU A 387 -21.98 10.66 22.36
N GLU A 388 -22.82 10.81 23.39
CA GLU A 388 -23.49 9.68 24.05
C GLU A 388 -24.40 8.92 23.06
N ARG A 389 -25.17 9.63 22.25
CA ARG A 389 -26.02 9.03 21.19
C ARG A 389 -25.18 8.30 20.14
N LEU A 390 -24.03 8.86 19.74
CA LEU A 390 -23.11 8.22 18.80
C LEU A 390 -22.51 6.94 19.39
N ASP A 391 -22.15 6.94 20.67
CA ASP A 391 -21.65 5.76 21.38
C ASP A 391 -22.71 4.66 21.47
N GLN A 392 -23.95 5.02 21.80
CA GLN A 392 -25.07 4.07 21.82
C GLN A 392 -25.32 3.41 20.44
N GLU A 393 -25.24 4.18 19.36
CA GLU A 393 -25.42 3.64 17.99
C GLU A 393 -24.21 2.84 17.50
N LEU A 394 -22.98 3.20 17.91
CA LEU A 394 -21.78 2.37 17.69
C LEU A 394 -21.92 1.02 18.39
N ASP A 395 -22.35 1.00 19.66
CA ASP A 395 -22.57 -0.22 20.43
C ASP A 395 -23.70 -1.07 19.83
N ARG A 396 -24.79 -0.44 19.41
CA ARG A 396 -25.90 -1.11 18.72
C ARG A 396 -25.43 -1.76 17.42
N THR A 397 -24.60 -1.06 16.65
CA THR A 397 -24.04 -1.57 15.39
C THR A 397 -23.03 -2.69 15.63
N TYR A 398 -22.17 -2.56 16.64
CA TYR A 398 -21.19 -3.59 17.00
C TYR A 398 -21.87 -4.87 17.51
N LYS A 399 -22.96 -4.77 18.28
CA LYS A 399 -23.76 -5.92 18.70
C LYS A 399 -24.28 -6.74 17.51
N LYS A 400 -24.53 -6.11 16.36
CA LYS A 400 -24.90 -6.81 15.13
C LYS A 400 -23.77 -7.64 14.54
N PHE A 401 -22.51 -7.36 14.86
CA PHE A 401 -21.40 -8.14 14.31
C PHE A 401 -21.40 -9.57 14.88
N TYR A 402 -21.85 -9.75 16.12
CA TYR A 402 -21.98 -11.08 16.75
C TYR A 402 -23.05 -11.99 16.12
N GLU A 403 -23.89 -11.45 15.22
CA GLU A 403 -24.84 -12.26 14.45
C GLU A 403 -24.17 -12.98 13.26
N PHE A 404 -22.89 -12.71 12.99
CA PHE A 404 -22.15 -13.21 11.84
C PHE A 404 -20.75 -13.70 12.24
N VAL A 405 -20.24 -14.70 11.51
CA VAL A 405 -18.79 -14.91 11.43
C VAL A 405 -18.20 -13.73 10.65
N TYR A 406 -17.03 -13.22 11.03
CA TYR A 406 -16.48 -11.99 10.44
C TYR A 406 -16.36 -12.03 8.90
N GLN A 407 -16.01 -13.19 8.33
CA GLN A 407 -15.92 -13.39 6.88
C GLN A 407 -17.27 -13.17 6.16
N ASP A 408 -18.37 -13.45 6.85
CA ASP A 408 -19.74 -13.33 6.36
C ASP A 408 -20.42 -12.02 6.79
N LEU A 409 -19.72 -11.18 7.57
CA LEU A 409 -20.25 -9.92 8.08
C LEU A 409 -20.62 -8.97 6.92
N PRO A 410 -21.91 -8.62 6.76
CA PRO A 410 -22.35 -7.83 5.62
C PRO A 410 -21.64 -6.48 5.55
N TYR A 411 -21.20 -6.12 4.35
CA TYR A 411 -20.43 -4.89 4.10
C TYR A 411 -21.15 -3.62 4.59
N CYS A 412 -22.48 -3.59 4.53
CA CYS A 412 -23.28 -2.44 4.95
C CYS A 412 -23.17 -2.13 6.45
N TRP A 413 -23.09 -3.15 7.31
CA TRP A 413 -22.90 -2.99 8.76
C TRP A 413 -21.50 -2.47 9.08
N ARG A 414 -20.49 -2.98 8.38
CA ARG A 414 -19.11 -2.48 8.48
C ARG A 414 -19.00 -1.01 8.05
N GLN A 415 -19.67 -0.64 6.95
CA GLN A 415 -19.69 0.74 6.47
C GLN A 415 -20.43 1.66 7.47
N LEU A 416 -21.55 1.23 8.05
CA LEU A 416 -22.26 1.99 9.07
C LEU A 416 -21.38 2.28 10.30
N TYR A 417 -20.68 1.26 10.81
CA TYR A 417 -19.77 1.42 11.95
C TYR A 417 -18.63 2.41 11.65
N THR A 418 -18.10 2.36 10.43
CA THR A 418 -17.06 3.29 9.97
C THR A 418 -17.59 4.72 9.89
N ASP A 419 -18.78 4.93 9.30
CA ASP A 419 -19.41 6.25 9.20
C ASP A 419 -19.73 6.85 10.57
N LEU A 420 -20.27 6.06 11.51
CA LEU A 420 -20.52 6.48 12.89
C LEU A 420 -19.24 6.87 13.63
N SER A 421 -18.14 6.14 13.40
CA SER A 421 -16.83 6.45 13.99
C SER A 421 -16.27 7.79 13.48
N LEU A 422 -16.48 8.09 12.19
CA LEU A 422 -16.11 9.37 11.58
C LEU A 422 -16.98 10.53 12.09
N LEU A 423 -18.27 10.30 12.36
CA LEU A 423 -19.14 11.27 13.01
C LEU A 423 -18.68 11.55 14.46
N LYS A 424 -18.35 10.50 15.24
CA LYS A 424 -17.81 10.64 16.60
C LYS A 424 -16.52 11.46 16.62
N LEU A 425 -15.58 11.17 15.72
CA LEU A 425 -14.38 11.99 15.54
C LEU A 425 -14.74 13.45 15.28
N SER A 426 -15.62 13.70 14.30
CA SER A 426 -15.98 15.05 13.88
C SER A 426 -16.67 15.83 14.98
N CYS A 427 -17.50 15.17 15.79
CA CYS A 427 -18.12 15.71 16.99
C CYS A 427 -17.06 16.09 18.04
N LEU A 428 -16.10 15.21 18.35
CA LEU A 428 -15.00 15.51 19.28
C LEU A 428 -14.19 16.74 18.82
N VAL A 429 -13.83 16.82 17.53
CA VAL A 429 -13.09 17.95 16.95
C VAL A 429 -13.91 19.25 17.02
N ALA A 430 -15.21 19.20 16.76
CA ALA A 430 -16.10 20.36 16.78
C ALA A 430 -16.44 20.86 18.20
N SER A 431 -16.38 19.97 19.19
CA SER A 431 -16.66 20.27 20.59
C SER A 431 -15.49 20.96 21.30
N SER A 432 -14.31 20.97 20.67
CA SER A 432 -13.14 21.60 21.22
C SER A 432 -13.32 23.12 21.37
N PRO A 433 -12.93 23.73 22.51
CA PRO A 433 -12.98 25.17 22.69
C PRO A 433 -12.13 25.88 21.62
N GLN A 434 -12.82 26.60 20.73
CA GLN A 434 -12.17 27.51 19.78
C GLN A 434 -11.65 28.73 20.54
N TYR A 435 -10.45 29.19 20.16
CA TYR A 435 -9.85 30.40 20.72
C TYR A 435 -10.71 31.61 20.31
N ASP A 436 -11.57 32.08 21.20
CA ASP A 436 -12.36 33.29 21.00
C ASP A 436 -11.40 34.49 21.09
N SER A 437 -10.96 35.03 19.95
CA SER A 437 -10.01 36.15 19.85
C SER A 437 -10.49 37.49 20.46
N LYS A 438 -11.57 37.48 21.25
CA LYS A 438 -12.24 38.66 21.81
C LYS A 438 -12.38 38.69 23.34
N SER A 439 -11.78 37.77 24.10
CA SER A 439 -11.82 37.82 25.58
C SER A 439 -10.43 37.68 26.22
N PRO A 440 -9.87 38.75 26.84
CA PRO A 440 -8.52 38.74 27.43
C PRO A 440 -8.52 38.31 28.92
N ALA A 441 -9.30 37.30 29.32
CA ALA A 441 -9.51 37.06 30.76
C ALA A 441 -9.61 35.59 31.19
N CYS A 442 -8.73 34.69 30.73
CA CYS A 442 -8.54 33.38 31.38
C CYS A 442 -7.09 32.89 31.23
N ASN A 443 -6.31 32.88 32.32
CA ASN A 443 -4.96 32.30 32.38
C ASN A 443 -5.01 30.76 32.54
N ALA A 444 -5.50 30.04 31.52
CA ALA A 444 -5.29 28.60 31.37
C ALA A 444 -4.37 28.37 30.15
N PRO A 445 -3.43 27.41 30.18
CA PRO A 445 -2.49 27.20 29.08
C PRO A 445 -3.27 26.85 27.80
N ALA A 446 -3.18 27.75 26.82
CA ALA A 446 -3.98 27.76 25.61
C ALA A 446 -3.28 27.03 24.45
N SER A 447 -3.10 25.70 24.53
CA SER A 447 -2.07 25.05 23.70
C SER A 447 -2.40 23.71 23.02
N THR A 448 -3.64 23.21 23.02
CA THR A 448 -4.00 21.96 22.30
C THR A 448 -5.36 22.00 21.60
N LEU A 449 -5.45 21.46 20.37
CA LEU A 449 -6.69 21.37 19.57
C LEU A 449 -7.71 20.41 20.20
N LEU A 450 -7.26 19.37 20.88
CA LEU A 450 -8.09 18.46 21.68
C LEU A 450 -7.42 18.29 23.04
N SER A 451 -8.21 18.05 24.09
CA SER A 451 -7.63 17.55 25.34
C SER A 451 -6.97 16.19 25.07
N ASP A 452 -5.97 15.81 25.88
CA ASP A 452 -5.33 14.48 25.74
C ASP A 452 -6.34 13.33 25.83
N CYS A 453 -7.41 13.52 26.62
CA CYS A 453 -8.51 12.59 26.76
C CYS A 453 -9.32 12.48 25.45
N ASP A 454 -9.69 13.60 24.84
CA ASP A 454 -10.48 13.61 23.61
C ASP A 454 -9.68 13.13 22.40
N LEU A 455 -8.37 13.43 22.37
CA LEU A 455 -7.46 12.89 21.37
C LEU A 455 -7.37 11.36 21.45
N ASN A 456 -7.30 10.80 22.67
CA ASN A 456 -7.34 9.34 22.86
C ASN A 456 -8.65 8.75 22.36
N LYS A 457 -9.80 9.34 22.69
CA LYS A 457 -11.12 8.89 22.22
C LYS A 457 -11.25 8.96 20.69
N ALA A 458 -10.67 9.99 20.08
CA ALA A 458 -10.65 10.16 18.63
C ALA A 458 -9.81 9.07 17.95
N VAL A 459 -8.60 8.81 18.43
CA VAL A 459 -7.73 7.73 17.91
C VAL A 459 -8.39 6.37 18.12
N GLU A 460 -8.97 6.13 19.30
CA GLU A 460 -9.71 4.90 19.62
C GLU A 460 -10.86 4.64 18.65
N ALA A 461 -11.69 5.65 18.35
CA ALA A 461 -12.79 5.50 17.41
C ALA A 461 -12.30 5.12 16.00
N LEU A 462 -11.21 5.74 15.54
CA LEU A 462 -10.62 5.47 14.24
C LEU A 462 -9.96 4.09 14.16
N ASP A 463 -9.23 3.67 15.19
CA ASP A 463 -8.64 2.34 15.22
C ASP A 463 -9.72 1.25 15.35
N LYS A 464 -10.78 1.46 16.13
CA LYS A 464 -11.94 0.54 16.16
C LYS A 464 -12.59 0.40 14.78
N ALA A 465 -12.73 1.49 14.02
CA ALA A 465 -13.21 1.40 12.64
C ALA A 465 -12.29 0.57 11.73
N LEU A 466 -10.97 0.65 11.90
CA LEU A 466 -10.00 -0.15 11.13
C LEU A 466 -10.01 -1.63 11.55
N ILE A 467 -10.03 -1.90 12.85
CA ILE A 467 -9.86 -3.24 13.43
C ILE A 467 -11.16 -4.02 13.35
N LEU A 468 -12.27 -3.43 13.81
CA LEU A 468 -13.56 -4.13 13.93
C LEU A 468 -14.35 -4.11 12.62
N ALA A 469 -14.24 -3.04 11.83
CA ALA A 469 -15.03 -2.88 10.60
C ALA A 469 -14.17 -2.91 9.31
N GLY A 470 -12.86 -3.15 9.42
CA GLY A 470 -11.93 -3.18 8.29
C GLY A 470 -11.72 -1.81 7.59
N GLY A 471 -12.31 -0.74 8.10
CA GLY A 471 -12.41 0.55 7.41
C GLY A 471 -13.29 0.46 6.15
N ALA A 472 -14.43 -0.21 6.23
CA ALA A 472 -15.35 -0.35 5.10
C ALA A 472 -15.90 1.00 4.61
N GLY A 473 -15.90 1.20 3.29
CA GLY A 473 -16.38 2.41 2.62
C GLY A 473 -15.56 2.70 1.37
N ILE A 474 -16.24 2.97 0.25
CA ILE A 474 -15.56 3.20 -1.05
C ILE A 474 -14.87 4.57 -1.05
N THR A 475 -15.60 5.63 -0.70
CA THR A 475 -15.10 7.00 -0.64
C THR A 475 -14.58 7.38 0.75
N ARG A 476 -15.21 6.83 1.80
CA ARG A 476 -14.98 7.18 3.20
C ARG A 476 -14.65 5.97 4.10
N GLY A 477 -13.92 5.01 3.54
CA GLY A 477 -13.38 3.86 4.28
C GLY A 477 -11.95 4.10 4.79
N ARG A 478 -11.13 3.04 4.77
CA ARG A 478 -9.77 2.98 5.33
C ARG A 478 -8.89 4.18 4.99
N GLN A 479 -8.87 4.62 3.73
CA GLN A 479 -8.04 5.77 3.32
C GLN A 479 -8.44 7.08 4.02
N SER A 480 -9.73 7.27 4.27
CA SER A 480 -10.22 8.44 4.99
C SER A 480 -9.87 8.36 6.46
N VAL A 481 -10.02 7.19 7.08
CA VAL A 481 -9.63 6.95 8.48
C VAL A 481 -8.12 7.17 8.70
N GLU A 482 -7.28 6.64 7.82
CA GLU A 482 -5.81 6.85 7.85
C GLU A 482 -5.46 8.34 7.68
N CYS A 483 -6.17 9.06 6.81
CA CYS A 483 -5.97 10.49 6.63
C CYS A 483 -6.32 11.28 7.90
N PHE A 484 -7.39 10.92 8.60
CA PHE A 484 -7.76 11.57 9.86
C PHE A 484 -6.74 11.29 10.96
N LEU A 485 -6.25 10.05 11.08
CA LEU A 485 -5.17 9.71 12.01
C LEU A 485 -3.93 10.57 11.77
N GLN A 486 -3.55 10.83 10.52
CA GLN A 486 -2.46 11.76 10.25
C GLN A 486 -2.79 13.19 10.66
N LEU A 487 -3.93 13.72 10.23
CA LEU A 487 -4.27 15.12 10.51
C LEU A 487 -4.32 15.39 12.02
N LEU A 488 -4.76 14.41 12.81
CA LEU A 488 -4.67 14.44 14.27
C LEU A 488 -3.23 14.46 14.77
N GLU A 489 -2.34 13.65 14.20
CA GLU A 489 -0.92 13.62 14.55
C GLU A 489 -0.21 14.94 14.20
N ASP A 490 -0.42 15.45 12.98
CA ASP A 490 0.18 16.71 12.52
C ASP A 490 -0.30 17.89 13.36
N ALA A 491 -1.61 17.96 13.66
CA ALA A 491 -2.19 18.99 14.52
C ALA A 491 -1.72 18.90 15.98
N ALA A 492 -1.28 17.73 16.45
CA ALA A 492 -0.67 17.57 17.76
C ALA A 492 0.81 18.01 17.79
N VAL A 493 1.56 17.86 16.69
CA VAL A 493 3.00 18.15 16.60
C VAL A 493 3.31 19.63 16.35
N ASP A 494 2.48 20.35 15.60
CA ASP A 494 2.72 21.75 15.17
C ASP A 494 2.91 22.74 16.34
N HIS A 495 2.50 22.35 17.55
CA HIS A 495 2.64 23.16 18.77
C HIS A 495 3.98 23.02 19.49
N THR A 496 4.81 22.03 19.15
CA THR A 496 6.15 21.85 19.77
C THR A 496 7.25 22.71 19.15
N LYS A 497 6.99 23.29 17.96
CA LYS A 497 7.98 24.04 17.18
C LYS A 497 7.96 25.56 17.37
N SER A 498 6.94 26.15 18.00
CA SER A 498 6.85 27.62 18.08
C SER A 498 7.60 28.29 19.24
N ASP A 499 8.34 27.54 20.07
CA ASP A 499 8.98 28.08 21.29
C ASP A 499 10.53 28.03 21.31
N ASN A 500 11.19 27.70 20.19
CA ASN A 500 12.67 27.78 20.12
C ASN A 500 13.18 27.98 18.68
N ASP A 501 13.10 29.22 18.18
CA ASP A 501 13.87 29.64 16.99
C ASP A 501 15.19 30.31 17.41
N SER A 502 16.28 29.54 17.38
CA SER A 502 17.60 30.04 16.92
C SER A 502 18.55 28.89 16.57
N GLU A 503 18.94 28.87 15.30
CA GLU A 503 20.17 28.33 14.68
C GLU A 503 20.54 26.82 14.78
N THR A 504 20.61 26.22 13.59
CA THR A 504 21.34 25.02 13.14
C THR A 504 22.40 24.38 14.07
N ARG A 505 22.12 23.18 14.64
CA ARG A 505 23.03 21.99 14.75
C ARG A 505 22.43 20.82 15.60
N PRO A 506 22.97 19.58 15.54
CA PRO A 506 22.21 18.35 15.83
C PRO A 506 21.95 18.05 17.31
N SER A 507 20.82 17.35 17.51
CA SER A 507 20.25 16.74 18.72
C SER A 507 21.05 16.81 20.04
N LYS A 508 20.55 17.61 20.99
CA LYS A 508 20.84 17.43 22.43
C LYS A 508 19.60 17.64 23.31
N ARG A 509 19.24 16.56 24.02
CA ARG A 509 18.53 16.41 25.32
C ARG A 509 17.33 17.34 25.64
N PRO A 510 16.14 16.78 25.94
CA PRO A 510 15.11 17.51 26.69
C PRO A 510 15.56 17.72 28.16
N ARG A 511 15.29 18.91 28.70
CA ARG A 511 15.52 19.29 30.10
C ARG A 511 14.50 18.64 31.03
N LEU A 512 14.95 18.28 32.24
CA LEU A 512 14.15 17.83 33.36
C LEU A 512 13.05 18.84 33.71
N ASN A 513 11.79 18.39 33.74
CA ASN A 513 10.75 19.01 34.56
C ASN A 513 10.48 18.10 35.76
N THR A 514 10.86 18.59 36.93
CA THR A 514 10.62 17.99 38.24
C THR A 514 9.19 18.25 38.69
N GLY A 515 8.37 17.19 38.72
CA GLY A 515 7.06 17.10 39.38
C GLY A 515 6.72 15.62 39.62
N PRO A 516 6.09 15.25 40.75
CA PRO A 516 6.26 13.91 41.34
C PRO A 516 5.44 12.78 40.68
N SER A 517 6.18 11.74 40.26
CA SER A 517 5.93 10.28 40.24
C SER A 517 4.53 9.73 39.88
N CYS A 518 4.42 9.06 38.71
CA CYS A 518 4.29 7.58 38.57
C CYS A 518 3.87 7.17 37.13
N SER A 519 4.80 6.62 36.34
CA SER A 519 4.66 5.65 35.20
C SER A 519 5.81 5.84 34.19
N GLY A 520 6.46 4.75 33.80
CA GLY A 520 7.79 4.72 33.16
C GLY A 520 7.86 5.42 31.79
N SER A 521 8.75 6.41 31.67
CA SER A 521 9.09 7.01 30.38
C SER A 521 10.08 6.10 29.65
N TRP A 522 9.66 5.53 28.51
CA TRP A 522 10.56 4.88 27.57
C TRP A 522 11.49 5.92 26.92
N ASP A 523 12.63 6.16 27.56
CA ASP A 523 13.65 7.08 27.04
C ASP A 523 14.28 6.56 25.74
N SER A 524 14.73 7.47 24.87
CA SER A 524 15.29 7.18 23.53
C SER A 524 16.52 6.25 23.50
N GLU A 525 17.17 6.06 24.64
CA GLU A 525 18.33 5.17 24.79
C GLU A 525 17.97 3.78 25.32
N ARG A 526 16.78 3.60 25.89
CA ARG A 526 16.36 2.32 26.46
C ARG A 526 16.02 1.32 25.34
N SER A 527 16.51 0.09 25.50
CA SER A 527 16.15 -1.05 24.64
C SER A 527 15.37 -2.07 25.46
N PHE A 528 14.65 -2.96 24.79
CA PHE A 528 13.98 -4.08 25.48
C PHE A 528 14.97 -4.94 26.29
N PRO A 529 14.53 -5.53 27.41
CA PRO A 529 15.34 -6.48 28.17
C PRO A 529 15.77 -7.67 27.33
N ARG A 530 17.04 -8.06 27.46
CA ARG A 530 17.61 -9.26 26.80
C ARG A 530 17.63 -10.49 27.71
N SER A 531 17.20 -10.35 28.96
CA SER A 531 17.15 -11.43 29.92
C SER A 531 16.20 -12.52 29.43
N ARG A 532 16.67 -13.76 29.51
CA ARG A 532 15.85 -14.94 29.22
C ARG A 532 15.24 -15.48 30.50
N ILE A 533 14.03 -16.02 30.39
CA ILE A 533 13.35 -16.70 31.51
C ILE A 533 13.99 -18.05 31.83
N PHE A 534 14.52 -18.75 30.83
CA PHE A 534 15.34 -19.94 30.97
C PHE A 534 16.08 -20.22 29.65
N GLU A 535 16.97 -21.20 29.64
CA GLU A 535 17.72 -21.67 28.47
C GLU A 535 17.32 -23.14 28.19
N PRO A 536 16.57 -23.43 27.11
CA PRO A 536 16.20 -24.80 26.78
C PRO A 536 17.41 -25.59 26.22
N ASP A 537 17.52 -26.86 26.62
CA ASP A 537 18.51 -27.78 26.06
C ASP A 537 18.10 -28.20 24.64
N LEU A 538 18.90 -27.82 23.63
CA LEU A 538 18.69 -28.24 22.24
C LEU A 538 19.17 -29.68 22.04
N ARG A 539 18.24 -30.59 21.73
CA ARG A 539 18.55 -32.02 21.51
C ARG A 539 18.70 -32.36 20.03
N HIS A 540 17.99 -31.65 19.15
CA HIS A 540 17.90 -31.97 17.72
C HIS A 540 17.98 -30.70 16.87
N PRO A 541 19.14 -30.02 16.86
CA PRO A 541 19.24 -28.69 16.26
C PRO A 541 18.90 -28.70 14.77
N VAL A 542 18.12 -27.71 14.32
CA VAL A 542 17.91 -27.43 12.90
C VAL A 542 19.22 -27.02 12.21
N GLU A 543 19.33 -27.31 10.92
CA GLU A 543 20.49 -26.87 10.12
C GLU A 543 20.53 -25.34 10.04
N THR A 544 21.73 -24.76 10.00
CA THR A 544 21.92 -23.30 9.91
C THR A 544 22.75 -22.95 8.68
N PHE A 545 22.24 -21.99 7.90
CA PHE A 545 22.92 -21.40 6.74
C PHE A 545 23.24 -19.93 6.98
N HIS A 546 24.30 -19.44 6.36
CA HIS A 546 24.63 -18.02 6.31
C HIS A 546 24.38 -17.48 4.91
N GLN A 547 23.71 -16.33 4.80
CA GLN A 547 23.49 -15.60 3.54
C GLN A 547 23.04 -16.50 2.39
N MET A 548 21.87 -17.13 2.54
CA MET A 548 21.32 -17.99 1.49
C MET A 548 20.91 -17.15 0.27
N SER A 549 21.47 -17.45 -0.90
CA SER A 549 21.08 -16.82 -2.14
C SER A 549 19.76 -17.37 -2.67
N MET A 550 19.02 -16.56 -3.43
CA MET A 550 17.79 -16.96 -4.12
C MET A 550 17.97 -18.27 -4.90
N GLN A 551 19.02 -18.37 -5.73
CA GLN A 551 19.26 -19.56 -6.55
C GLN A 551 19.43 -20.82 -5.70
N LYS A 552 20.16 -20.73 -4.58
CA LYS A 552 20.38 -21.86 -3.69
C LYS A 552 19.09 -22.26 -2.97
N PHE A 553 18.25 -21.28 -2.62
CA PHE A 553 16.95 -21.54 -2.01
C PHE A 553 15.99 -22.18 -3.00
N GLN A 554 15.91 -21.70 -4.25
CA GLN A 554 15.09 -22.35 -5.29
C GLN A 554 15.56 -23.79 -5.55
N GLN A 555 16.87 -24.02 -5.66
CA GLN A 555 17.39 -25.37 -5.79
C GLN A 555 16.97 -26.26 -4.60
N TYR A 556 16.98 -25.72 -3.38
CA TYR A 556 16.49 -26.44 -2.21
C TYR A 556 15.00 -26.77 -2.31
N MET A 557 14.17 -25.85 -2.79
CA MET A 557 12.73 -26.07 -3.04
C MET A 557 12.50 -27.17 -4.07
N ASP A 558 13.22 -27.13 -5.21
CA ASP A 558 13.12 -28.10 -6.29
C ASP A 558 13.48 -29.51 -5.81
N GLU A 559 14.53 -29.61 -4.98
CA GLU A 559 14.98 -30.87 -4.39
C GLU A 559 14.00 -31.44 -3.35
N GLY A 560 13.08 -30.62 -2.81
CA GLY A 560 12.15 -31.00 -1.75
C GLY A 560 11.31 -32.24 -2.05
N THR A 561 10.89 -32.40 -3.31
CA THR A 561 10.12 -33.58 -3.76
C THR A 561 10.96 -34.87 -3.81
N SER A 562 12.29 -34.77 -3.76
CA SER A 562 13.23 -35.87 -3.94
C SER A 562 14.05 -36.23 -2.67
N ARG A 563 13.93 -35.46 -1.58
CA ARG A 563 14.77 -35.54 -0.37
C ARG A 563 14.37 -36.61 0.67
N GLY A 564 13.48 -37.53 0.31
CA GLY A 564 13.04 -38.64 1.18
C GLY A 564 11.66 -38.39 1.82
N PRO A 565 11.24 -39.20 2.82
CA PRO A 565 9.86 -39.22 3.29
C PRO A 565 9.41 -37.89 3.91
N ASN A 566 10.30 -37.12 4.51
CA ASN A 566 9.95 -35.84 5.16
C ASN A 566 9.88 -34.64 4.20
N GLY A 567 10.26 -34.81 2.93
CA GLY A 567 10.31 -33.70 1.97
C GLY A 567 11.33 -32.60 2.35
N LEU A 568 10.88 -31.34 2.32
CA LEU A 568 11.67 -30.18 2.76
C LEU A 568 11.82 -30.18 4.28
N LEU A 569 13.03 -29.90 4.76
CA LEU A 569 13.34 -29.77 6.19
C LEU A 569 13.39 -28.29 6.61
N PRO A 570 13.08 -27.96 7.88
CA PRO A 570 13.27 -26.62 8.42
C PRO A 570 14.74 -26.30 8.63
N PHE A 571 15.09 -25.01 8.50
CA PHE A 571 16.45 -24.53 8.74
C PHE A 571 16.47 -23.04 9.08
N VAL A 572 17.53 -22.61 9.77
CA VAL A 572 17.76 -21.20 10.10
C VAL A 572 18.69 -20.56 9.07
N VAL A 573 18.38 -19.34 8.63
CA VAL A 573 19.26 -18.49 7.83
C VAL A 573 19.67 -17.28 8.64
N LYS A 574 20.97 -17.06 8.72
CA LYS A 574 21.57 -15.89 9.37
C LYS A 574 22.04 -14.86 8.35
N GLY A 575 21.91 -13.59 8.72
CA GLY A 575 22.49 -12.46 7.99
C GLY A 575 21.64 -11.85 6.88
N LEU A 576 20.44 -12.38 6.60
CA LEU A 576 19.51 -11.78 5.64
C LEU A 576 18.83 -10.50 6.16
N MET A 577 18.76 -10.34 7.47
CA MET A 577 18.10 -9.21 8.13
C MET A 577 19.08 -8.08 8.49
N ASN A 578 20.38 -8.25 8.26
CA ASN A 578 21.41 -7.32 8.76
C ASN A 578 21.21 -5.87 8.28
N ASP A 579 20.72 -5.70 7.06
CA ASP A 579 20.52 -4.38 6.44
C ASP A 579 19.08 -3.86 6.61
N TRP A 580 18.21 -4.58 7.32
CA TRP A 580 16.84 -4.13 7.54
C TRP A 580 16.82 -2.84 8.35
N PRO A 581 15.98 -1.85 7.98
CA PRO A 581 15.82 -0.65 8.80
C PRO A 581 15.42 -0.98 10.24
N ALA A 582 14.57 -1.99 10.46
CA ALA A 582 14.17 -2.47 11.79
C ALA A 582 15.35 -2.93 12.68
N MET A 583 16.48 -3.31 12.07
CA MET A 583 17.72 -3.71 12.74
C MET A 583 18.74 -2.57 12.84
N THR A 584 18.67 -1.59 11.93
CA THR A 584 19.70 -0.56 11.74
C THR A 584 19.20 0.85 12.05
N THR A 585 18.66 1.53 11.05
CA THR A 585 18.32 2.97 11.07
C THR A 585 17.04 3.28 11.85
N ARG A 586 16.20 2.27 12.08
CA ARG A 586 14.87 2.35 12.69
C ARG A 586 14.67 1.20 13.68
N PRO A 587 15.52 1.12 14.73
CA PRO A 587 15.67 -0.10 15.53
C PRO A 587 14.42 -0.42 16.35
N TRP A 588 13.72 -1.52 16.02
CA TRP A 588 12.52 -1.95 16.74
C TRP A 588 12.81 -2.36 18.19
N ARG A 589 14.06 -2.75 18.48
CA ARG A 589 14.50 -3.03 19.86
C ARG A 589 14.40 -1.82 20.79
N LYS A 590 14.21 -0.60 20.24
CA LYS A 590 14.03 0.65 21.00
C LYS A 590 12.53 0.98 21.11
N PRO A 591 11.90 0.85 22.28
CA PRO A 591 10.45 1.07 22.44
C PRO A 591 10.03 2.52 22.13
N ALA A 592 10.91 3.49 22.39
CA ALA A 592 10.70 4.89 21.99
C ALA A 592 10.45 5.05 20.48
N TYR A 593 11.12 4.25 19.64
CA TYR A 593 10.88 4.26 18.19
C TYR A 593 9.48 3.73 17.87
N LEU A 594 9.08 2.59 18.44
CA LEU A 594 7.75 2.02 18.21
C LEU A 594 6.64 2.96 18.70
N LEU A 595 6.81 3.62 19.85
CA LEU A 595 5.91 4.67 20.34
C LEU A 595 5.80 5.83 19.35
N SER A 596 6.92 6.30 18.78
CA SER A 596 6.92 7.38 17.79
C SER A 596 6.19 7.00 16.49
N ARG A 597 6.12 5.70 16.16
CA ARG A 597 5.41 5.18 14.99
C ARG A 597 3.95 4.83 15.25
N THR A 598 3.50 4.95 16.49
CA THR A 598 2.14 4.62 16.95
C THR A 598 1.48 5.83 17.59
N PHE A 599 1.76 7.02 17.06
CA PHE A 599 1.24 8.30 17.56
C PHE A 599 1.46 8.47 19.08
N GLY A 600 2.71 8.31 19.51
CA GLY A 600 3.09 8.34 20.93
C GLY A 600 2.61 7.13 21.74
N GLY A 601 2.24 6.03 21.06
CA GLY A 601 1.65 4.84 21.65
C GLY A 601 0.13 4.86 21.82
N ARG A 602 -0.56 5.86 21.25
CA ARG A 602 -2.03 6.01 21.36
C ARG A 602 -2.81 5.04 20.48
N ARG A 603 -2.19 4.51 19.42
CA ARG A 603 -2.84 3.56 18.50
C ARG A 603 -3.26 2.29 19.25
N LEU A 604 -4.46 1.78 18.98
CA LEU A 604 -4.96 0.55 19.59
C LEU A 604 -4.45 -0.67 18.83
N VAL A 605 -4.19 -1.77 19.54
CA VAL A 605 -3.84 -3.07 18.98
C VAL A 605 -4.57 -4.17 19.74
N PRO A 606 -5.11 -5.18 19.05
CA PRO A 606 -5.66 -6.35 19.71
C PRO A 606 -4.51 -7.16 20.33
N VAL A 607 -4.74 -7.67 21.53
CA VAL A 607 -3.81 -8.56 22.23
C VAL A 607 -4.60 -9.73 22.78
N GLU A 608 -4.00 -10.91 22.67
CA GLU A 608 -4.44 -12.10 23.39
C GLU A 608 -4.00 -11.97 24.84
N VAL A 609 -4.90 -12.33 25.76
CA VAL A 609 -4.69 -12.30 27.20
C VAL A 609 -4.91 -13.71 27.74
N GLY A 610 -3.92 -14.23 28.47
CA GLY A 610 -3.91 -15.61 28.95
C GLY A 610 -2.61 -16.32 28.56
N ARG A 611 -2.51 -17.60 28.90
CA ARG A 611 -1.31 -18.41 28.63
C ARG A 611 -1.23 -18.83 27.15
N THR A 612 -2.34 -19.31 26.60
CA THR A 612 -2.46 -19.71 25.19
C THR A 612 -3.92 -19.75 24.75
N TYR A 613 -4.20 -19.65 23.44
CA TYR A 613 -5.55 -19.66 22.85
C TYR A 613 -6.33 -20.98 23.00
N VAL A 614 -5.70 -22.03 23.55
CA VAL A 614 -6.37 -23.30 23.86
C VAL A 614 -6.84 -23.43 25.31
N ASP A 615 -6.46 -22.49 26.19
CA ASP A 615 -6.80 -22.54 27.62
C ASP A 615 -8.11 -21.77 27.90
N GLU A 616 -8.93 -22.23 28.86
CA GLU A 616 -10.20 -21.57 29.24
C GLU A 616 -10.02 -20.11 29.71
N GLY A 617 -8.84 -19.76 30.22
CA GLY A 617 -8.48 -18.41 30.66
C GLY A 617 -8.11 -17.44 29.53
N TRP A 618 -8.21 -17.86 28.27
CA TRP A 618 -7.88 -17.02 27.12
C TRP A 618 -8.99 -16.02 26.77
N GLY A 619 -8.58 -14.81 26.39
CA GLY A 619 -9.46 -13.81 25.83
C GLY A 619 -8.70 -12.83 24.94
N GLN A 620 -9.44 -11.90 24.35
CA GLN A 620 -8.88 -10.82 23.55
C GLN A 620 -9.24 -9.46 24.16
N GLU A 621 -8.25 -8.58 24.25
CA GLU A 621 -8.42 -7.20 24.67
C GLU A 621 -7.92 -6.25 23.58
N LEU A 622 -8.58 -5.10 23.44
CA LEU A 622 -8.10 -4.01 22.61
C LEU A 622 -7.44 -2.95 23.50
N ILE A 623 -6.12 -2.85 23.45
CA ILE A 623 -5.35 -1.94 24.31
C ILE A 623 -4.52 -0.95 23.49
N THR A 624 -4.08 0.14 24.11
CA THR A 624 -3.13 1.06 23.45
C THR A 624 -1.77 0.38 23.27
N PHE A 625 -1.06 0.73 22.21
CA PHE A 625 0.30 0.24 21.97
C PHE A 625 1.23 0.59 23.13
N ARG A 626 1.03 1.76 23.76
CA ARG A 626 1.73 2.11 24.99
C ARG A 626 1.44 1.13 26.12
N ALA A 627 0.17 0.83 26.38
CA ALA A 627 -0.20 -0.13 27.42
C ALA A 627 0.38 -1.52 27.15
N LEU A 628 0.45 -1.95 25.88
CA LEU A 628 1.15 -3.18 25.50
C LEU A 628 2.62 -3.11 25.92
N LEU A 629 3.35 -2.07 25.51
CA LEU A 629 4.77 -1.91 25.87
C LEU A 629 4.98 -1.85 27.38
N ASP A 630 4.12 -1.16 28.11
CA ASP A 630 4.20 -1.07 29.57
C ASP A 630 3.98 -2.44 30.24
N ARG A 631 3.10 -3.29 29.69
CA ARG A 631 2.93 -4.69 30.12
C ARG A 631 4.19 -5.55 29.83
N LEU A 632 5.03 -5.18 28.84
CA LEU A 632 6.28 -5.88 28.55
C LEU A 632 7.42 -5.56 29.55
N GLU A 633 7.38 -4.44 30.28
CA GLU A 633 8.41 -4.07 31.28
C GLU A 633 8.27 -4.80 32.62
N CYS A 634 7.06 -5.21 32.99
CA CYS A 634 6.76 -5.82 34.28
C CYS A 634 6.43 -7.32 34.14
N PRO A 635 7.40 -8.20 33.81
CA PRO A 635 7.21 -9.63 33.94
C PRO A 635 7.43 -10.01 35.42
N GLU A 636 6.45 -9.81 36.29
CA GLU A 636 6.48 -10.47 37.60
C GLU A 636 6.09 -11.93 37.39
N ALA A 637 7.09 -12.80 37.22
CA ALA A 637 6.95 -14.22 37.52
C ALA A 637 7.37 -14.45 38.99
N PRO A 638 6.61 -15.22 39.79
CA PRO A 638 6.88 -15.40 41.21
C PRO A 638 8.10 -16.31 41.40
N ASN A 639 9.19 -15.76 41.95
CA ASN A 639 10.15 -16.59 42.69
C ASN A 639 9.57 -16.83 44.08
N GLU A 640 8.86 -17.95 44.28
CA GLU A 640 8.67 -18.51 45.62
C GLU A 640 10.00 -19.11 46.11
N SER A 641 10.92 -18.24 46.51
CA SER A 641 12.03 -18.60 47.38
C SER A 641 12.73 -17.33 47.82
N GLU A 642 12.23 -16.72 48.90
CA GLU A 642 13.08 -16.12 49.93
C GLU A 642 12.28 -15.73 51.19
N VAL A 643 12.55 -16.49 52.25
CA VAL A 643 12.56 -16.12 53.67
C VAL A 643 11.26 -15.61 54.31
N ARG A 644 10.64 -16.51 55.07
CA ARG A 644 9.75 -16.19 56.19
C ARG A 644 10.48 -15.27 57.18
N ASP A 645 9.96 -14.08 57.40
CA ASP A 645 10.18 -13.37 58.66
C ASP A 645 8.83 -12.92 59.24
N GLU A 646 8.56 -13.39 60.46
CA GLU A 646 7.31 -13.17 61.17
C GLU A 646 7.32 -11.81 61.85
N GLY A 647 6.40 -10.93 61.45
CA GLY A 647 5.87 -9.91 62.36
C GLY A 647 5.71 -8.52 61.78
N THR A 648 4.61 -8.27 61.06
CA THR A 648 3.71 -7.12 61.31
C THR A 648 2.49 -7.22 60.38
N GLN A 649 1.37 -7.71 60.92
CA GLN A 649 0.06 -7.56 60.31
C GLN A 649 -0.46 -6.16 60.67
N GLU A 650 -0.67 -5.31 59.65
CA GLU A 650 -1.92 -4.58 59.40
C GLU A 650 -1.73 -3.50 58.32
N LYS A 651 -2.58 -3.57 57.27
CA LYS A 651 -2.89 -2.55 56.25
C LYS A 651 -2.02 -2.44 54.98
N ILE A 652 -1.92 -3.49 54.18
CA ILE A 652 -1.89 -3.40 52.70
C ILE A 652 -2.51 -4.70 52.16
N ASN A 653 -3.80 -4.69 51.83
CA ASN A 653 -4.48 -5.85 51.24
C ASN A 653 -5.50 -5.34 50.20
N GLU A 654 -5.00 -4.76 49.12
CA GLU A 654 -5.73 -4.57 47.86
C GLU A 654 -4.73 -4.66 46.69
N SER A 655 -4.91 -5.73 45.90
CA SER A 655 -4.34 -6.06 44.58
C SER A 655 -2.81 -6.23 44.43
N ILE A 656 -2.31 -7.45 44.69
CA ILE A 656 -1.22 -8.05 43.91
C ILE A 656 -1.81 -9.30 43.25
N ASN A 657 -2.61 -9.10 42.19
CA ASN A 657 -2.87 -10.17 41.23
C ASN A 657 -1.85 -10.00 40.11
N PRO A 658 -1.06 -11.04 39.76
CA PRO A 658 -0.17 -10.96 38.61
C PRO A 658 -1.00 -10.64 37.36
N LYS A 659 -0.60 -9.60 36.62
CA LYS A 659 -1.31 -9.23 35.39
C LYS A 659 -1.13 -10.34 34.35
N PRO A 660 -2.20 -10.79 33.67
CA PRO A 660 -2.11 -11.85 32.68
C PRO A 660 -1.22 -11.44 31.50
N VAL A 661 -0.50 -12.43 30.96
CA VAL A 661 0.40 -12.28 29.80
C VAL A 661 -0.39 -11.69 28.63
N SER A 662 0.16 -10.67 27.99
CA SER A 662 -0.44 -10.02 26.81
C SER A 662 0.41 -10.27 25.57
N TYR A 663 -0.18 -10.88 24.56
CA TYR A 663 0.51 -11.27 23.34
C TYR A 663 -0.19 -10.67 22.12
N LEU A 664 0.49 -9.79 21.39
CA LEU A 664 0.04 -9.37 20.07
C LEU A 664 0.34 -10.50 19.11
N ALA A 665 -0.70 -11.23 18.72
CA ALA A 665 -0.67 -12.38 17.84
C ALA A 665 -1.84 -12.28 16.84
N GLN A 666 -1.70 -13.00 15.72
CA GLN A 666 -2.78 -13.19 14.73
C GLN A 666 -3.44 -11.91 14.17
N HIS A 667 -2.75 -10.76 14.26
CA HIS A 667 -3.24 -9.48 13.77
C HIS A 667 -2.41 -8.97 12.58
N GLU A 668 -3.08 -8.43 11.57
CA GLU A 668 -2.45 -7.78 10.41
C GLU A 668 -1.89 -6.38 10.76
N LEU A 669 -0.95 -6.34 11.70
CA LEU A 669 -0.39 -5.11 12.25
C LEU A 669 0.13 -4.16 11.16
N PHE A 670 0.76 -4.70 10.11
CA PHE A 670 1.36 -3.90 9.04
C PHE A 670 0.34 -3.30 8.07
N THR A 671 -0.86 -3.86 8.04
CA THR A 671 -2.01 -3.28 7.34
C THR A 671 -2.52 -2.05 8.12
N GLN A 672 -2.57 -2.13 9.46
CA GLN A 672 -2.98 -1.02 10.33
C GLN A 672 -1.90 0.06 10.52
N LEU A 673 -0.63 -0.35 10.56
CA LEU A 673 0.55 0.50 10.77
C LEU A 673 1.55 0.36 9.60
N PRO A 674 1.23 0.91 8.40
CA PRO A 674 2.08 0.77 7.22
C PRO A 674 3.50 1.34 7.39
N ILE A 675 3.68 2.27 8.33
CA ILE A 675 4.99 2.87 8.59
C ILE A 675 6.00 1.87 9.14
N LEU A 676 5.54 0.88 9.93
CA LEU A 676 6.38 -0.21 10.42
C LEU A 676 6.69 -1.21 9.31
N ARG A 677 5.75 -1.44 8.37
CA ARG A 677 6.00 -2.31 7.20
C ARG A 677 7.23 -1.88 6.40
N ASN A 678 7.51 -0.57 6.32
CA ASN A 678 8.67 -0.04 5.61
C ASN A 678 10.01 -0.36 6.28
N ASP A 679 9.99 -0.92 7.50
CA ASP A 679 11.19 -1.27 8.25
C ASP A 679 11.60 -2.74 8.06
N ILE A 680 10.72 -3.54 7.44
CA ILE A 680 10.85 -4.99 7.23
C ILE A 680 10.63 -5.34 5.75
N PRO A 681 11.65 -5.18 4.89
CA PRO A 681 11.56 -5.59 3.49
C PRO A 681 11.12 -7.06 3.38
N THR A 682 10.26 -7.38 2.42
CA THR A 682 9.92 -8.77 2.11
C THR A 682 11.20 -9.49 1.67
N PRO A 683 11.60 -10.59 2.32
CA PRO A 683 12.76 -11.36 1.90
C PRO A 683 12.61 -11.81 0.46
N ASP A 684 13.66 -11.66 -0.35
CA ASP A 684 13.64 -12.11 -1.75
C ASP A 684 13.23 -13.58 -1.84
N LEU A 685 13.65 -14.40 -0.86
CA LEU A 685 13.32 -15.81 -0.77
C LEU A 685 11.82 -16.14 -0.86
N CYS A 686 10.92 -15.23 -0.50
CA CYS A 686 9.48 -15.45 -0.65
C CYS A 686 8.99 -15.50 -2.12
N TYR A 687 9.83 -15.15 -3.10
CA TYR A 687 9.48 -15.14 -4.53
C TYR A 687 9.98 -16.39 -5.29
N THR A 688 10.31 -17.47 -4.57
CA THR A 688 10.57 -18.79 -5.17
C THR A 688 9.29 -19.56 -5.46
N SER A 689 9.39 -20.64 -6.24
CA SER A 689 8.33 -21.63 -6.47
C SER A 689 8.45 -22.76 -5.45
N PRO A 690 7.77 -22.71 -4.29
CA PRO A 690 7.85 -23.82 -3.34
C PRO A 690 6.97 -25.00 -3.80
N PRO A 691 7.29 -26.24 -3.37
CA PRO A 691 6.44 -27.39 -3.64
C PRO A 691 5.12 -27.34 -2.83
N PRO A 692 4.07 -28.07 -3.27
CA PRO A 692 2.79 -28.16 -2.57
C PRO A 692 2.90 -28.92 -1.24
N HIS A 693 1.81 -28.96 -0.48
CA HIS A 693 1.73 -29.68 0.79
C HIS A 693 2.13 -31.16 0.65
N PRO A 694 3.00 -31.69 1.54
CA PRO A 694 3.62 -33.00 1.37
C PRO A 694 2.65 -34.19 1.52
N LEU A 695 1.57 -34.04 2.28
CA LEU A 695 0.58 -35.11 2.50
C LEU A 695 -0.53 -35.18 1.44
N SER A 696 -1.07 -34.03 1.02
CA SER A 696 -2.18 -33.93 0.06
C SER A 696 -2.27 -32.51 -0.49
N ARG A 697 -2.55 -32.38 -1.79
CA ARG A 697 -2.79 -31.08 -2.44
C ARG A 697 -4.09 -30.40 -2.02
N GLU A 698 -5.03 -31.15 -1.45
CA GLU A 698 -6.30 -30.58 -0.96
C GLU A 698 -6.10 -29.67 0.25
N LEU A 699 -4.96 -29.79 0.93
CA LEU A 699 -4.56 -28.94 2.05
C LEU A 699 -3.87 -27.64 1.60
N ASP A 700 -3.60 -27.49 0.30
CA ASP A 700 -3.03 -26.27 -0.25
C ASP A 700 -4.07 -25.15 -0.23
N LYS A 701 -3.67 -23.98 0.28
CA LYS A 701 -4.48 -22.76 0.17
C LYS A 701 -4.36 -22.15 -1.22
N PRO A 702 -5.36 -21.37 -1.68
CA PRO A 702 -5.24 -20.60 -2.92
C PRO A 702 -3.98 -19.75 -2.96
N GLU A 703 -3.34 -19.65 -4.11
CA GLU A 703 -2.11 -18.86 -4.26
C GLU A 703 -2.38 -17.39 -3.94
N THR A 704 -1.54 -16.81 -3.07
CA THR A 704 -1.67 -15.40 -2.72
C THR A 704 -0.92 -14.53 -3.72
N PRO A 705 -1.44 -13.35 -4.11
CA PRO A 705 -0.77 -12.46 -5.05
C PRO A 705 0.52 -11.84 -4.49
N LEU A 706 0.67 -11.82 -3.16
CA LEU A 706 1.86 -11.38 -2.43
C LEU A 706 1.99 -12.20 -1.14
N PRO A 707 3.19 -12.28 -0.53
CA PRO A 707 3.35 -12.90 0.77
C PRO A 707 2.50 -12.20 1.85
N LEU A 708 1.81 -12.99 2.66
CA LEU A 708 1.07 -12.52 3.84
C LEU A 708 2.07 -12.24 4.96
N ILE A 709 1.89 -11.15 5.71
CA ILE A 709 2.88 -10.68 6.69
C ILE A 709 2.21 -10.42 8.03
N ASN A 710 2.59 -11.20 9.04
CA ASN A 710 2.03 -11.11 10.39
C ASN A 710 3.09 -10.78 11.43
N ALA A 711 2.67 -10.08 12.49
CA ALA A 711 3.51 -9.64 13.58
C ALA A 711 3.22 -10.44 14.86
N TRP A 712 4.27 -10.71 15.62
CA TRP A 712 4.19 -11.39 16.91
C TRP A 712 5.00 -10.60 17.95
N LEU A 713 4.33 -9.96 18.91
CA LEU A 713 4.98 -9.16 19.95
C LEU A 713 4.46 -9.54 21.33
N GLY A 714 5.34 -10.01 22.20
CA GLY A 714 4.96 -10.43 23.56
C GLY A 714 6.14 -10.44 24.54
N PRO A 715 5.85 -10.57 25.84
CA PRO A 715 6.87 -10.70 26.87
C PRO A 715 7.58 -12.06 26.78
N ALA A 716 8.57 -12.26 27.65
CA ALA A 716 9.10 -13.60 27.86
C ALA A 716 8.00 -14.53 28.40
N GLY A 717 7.99 -15.79 27.96
CA GLY A 717 7.01 -16.80 28.36
C GLY A 717 5.77 -16.90 27.47
N THR A 718 5.58 -16.05 26.44
CA THR A 718 4.48 -16.24 25.49
C THR A 718 4.58 -17.57 24.77
N ILE A 719 3.46 -18.29 24.66
CA ILE A 719 3.38 -19.59 24.00
C ILE A 719 2.51 -19.47 22.76
N THR A 720 2.99 -20.01 21.65
CA THR A 720 2.14 -20.42 20.53
C THR A 720 2.15 -21.96 20.55
N PRO A 721 0.99 -22.61 20.80
CA PRO A 721 0.84 -24.05 20.83
C PRO A 721 1.45 -24.76 19.64
N LEU A 722 1.64 -26.06 19.79
CA LEU A 722 2.05 -26.91 18.68
C LEU A 722 0.96 -26.91 17.61
N HIS A 723 1.23 -26.32 16.44
CA HIS A 723 0.25 -26.13 15.37
C HIS A 723 0.88 -26.21 13.97
N THR A 724 0.05 -26.21 12.93
CA THR A 724 0.46 -26.15 11.52
C THR A 724 -0.11 -24.93 10.80
N ASP A 725 0.65 -24.44 9.83
CA ASP A 725 0.24 -23.40 8.90
C ASP A 725 -0.03 -23.98 7.51
N GLY A 726 -1.00 -23.41 6.80
CA GLY A 726 -1.32 -23.76 5.41
C GLY A 726 -0.43 -23.08 4.35
N TYR A 727 0.76 -22.62 4.73
CA TYR A 727 1.71 -21.92 3.86
C TYR A 727 3.15 -22.29 4.23
N HIS A 728 4.09 -22.04 3.31
CA HIS A 728 5.51 -21.95 3.69
C HIS A 728 5.73 -20.66 4.47
N ASN A 729 6.62 -20.67 5.47
CA ASN A 729 6.85 -19.52 6.35
C ASN A 729 8.35 -19.20 6.51
N LEU A 730 8.69 -17.91 6.47
CA LEU A 730 9.93 -17.37 6.98
C LEU A 730 9.62 -16.60 8.25
N LEU A 731 9.90 -17.20 9.40
CA LEU A 731 9.77 -16.55 10.69
C LEU A 731 11.04 -15.76 10.99
N ALA A 732 10.97 -14.44 10.82
CA ALA A 732 12.07 -13.50 11.05
C ALA A 732 12.04 -12.94 12.49
N GLN A 733 13.13 -13.11 13.24
CA GLN A 733 13.23 -12.62 14.62
C GLN A 733 13.90 -11.24 14.68
N VAL A 734 13.11 -10.19 14.86
CA VAL A 734 13.59 -8.80 14.83
C VAL A 734 14.11 -8.35 16.20
N VAL A 735 13.48 -8.80 17.28
CA VAL A 735 13.85 -8.43 18.66
C VAL A 735 13.79 -9.66 19.55
N GLY A 736 14.78 -9.84 20.43
CA GLY A 736 14.75 -10.89 21.44
C GLY A 736 15.00 -12.29 20.87
N ALA A 737 14.54 -13.30 21.60
CA ALA A 737 14.78 -14.71 21.27
C ALA A 737 13.54 -15.58 21.50
N LYS A 738 13.34 -16.57 20.63
CA LYS A 738 12.28 -17.58 20.73
C LYS A 738 12.86 -18.99 20.61
N TYR A 739 12.33 -19.91 21.40
CA TYR A 739 12.52 -21.34 21.19
C TYR A 739 11.46 -21.85 20.22
N VAL A 740 11.88 -22.65 19.24
CA VAL A 740 10.98 -23.30 18.29
C VAL A 740 11.29 -24.79 18.27
N ARG A 741 10.26 -25.63 18.41
CA ARG A 741 10.33 -27.08 18.19
C ARG A 741 9.41 -27.48 17.05
N LEU A 742 9.90 -28.28 16.10
CA LEU A 742 9.20 -28.68 14.89
C LEU A 742 9.11 -30.21 14.73
N TYR A 743 8.00 -30.68 14.17
CA TYR A 743 7.73 -32.10 13.88
C TYR A 743 7.30 -32.28 12.43
N SER A 744 7.53 -33.49 11.89
CA SER A 744 7.20 -33.80 10.49
C SER A 744 5.69 -33.78 10.29
N PRO A 745 5.19 -33.31 9.12
CA PRO A 745 3.78 -33.47 8.74
C PRO A 745 3.32 -34.93 8.81
N HIS A 746 4.23 -35.90 8.60
CA HIS A 746 3.90 -37.33 8.64
C HIS A 746 3.56 -37.85 10.05
N ASP A 747 3.92 -37.10 11.10
CA ASP A 747 3.62 -37.46 12.48
C ASP A 747 2.25 -36.89 12.93
N THR A 748 1.47 -36.29 12.02
CA THR A 748 0.18 -35.62 12.32
C THR A 748 -0.75 -36.43 13.21
N GLU A 749 -0.93 -37.73 12.93
CA GLU A 749 -1.82 -38.59 13.74
C GLU A 749 -1.33 -38.73 15.19
N ALA A 750 -0.02 -38.93 15.38
CA ALA A 750 0.61 -39.05 16.69
C ALA A 750 0.69 -37.72 17.46
N LEU A 751 0.50 -36.58 16.77
CA LEU A 751 0.43 -35.26 17.37
C LEU A 751 -0.97 -34.90 17.86
N CYS A 752 -1.94 -35.80 17.73
CA CYS A 752 -3.32 -35.67 18.21
C CYS A 752 -3.94 -34.29 17.90
N PRO A 753 -4.26 -33.99 16.64
CA PRO A 753 -4.95 -32.77 16.25
C PRO A 753 -6.25 -32.60 17.04
N ARG A 754 -6.57 -31.37 17.44
CA ARG A 754 -7.84 -31.07 18.10
C ARG A 754 -9.00 -31.18 17.10
N GLY A 755 -10.22 -31.35 17.62
CA GLY A 755 -11.44 -31.37 16.80
C GLY A 755 -12.04 -29.98 16.63
N GLU A 756 -13.36 -29.92 16.43
CA GLU A 756 -14.10 -28.66 16.59
C GLU A 756 -14.25 -28.31 18.07
N ASP A 757 -14.14 -27.03 18.41
CA ASP A 757 -14.39 -26.55 19.77
C ASP A 757 -15.90 -26.43 20.08
N ASP A 758 -16.24 -26.05 21.32
CA ASP A 758 -17.64 -25.89 21.76
C ASP A 758 -18.43 -24.82 20.98
N GLN A 759 -17.75 -23.97 20.21
CA GLN A 759 -18.33 -22.92 19.36
C GLN A 759 -18.40 -23.34 17.87
N GLY A 760 -17.97 -24.57 17.55
CA GLY A 760 -17.94 -25.11 16.18
C GLY A 760 -16.78 -24.55 15.35
N ILE A 761 -15.73 -24.02 16.00
CA ILE A 761 -14.51 -23.54 15.33
C ILE A 761 -13.59 -24.75 15.12
N ASP A 762 -13.15 -24.93 13.88
CA ASP A 762 -12.21 -25.98 13.50
C ASP A 762 -10.81 -25.73 14.10
N MET A 763 -10.34 -26.64 14.96
CA MET A 763 -9.03 -26.60 15.61
C MET A 763 -8.09 -27.74 15.16
N HIS A 764 -8.37 -28.42 14.05
CA HIS A 764 -7.54 -29.54 13.55
C HIS A 764 -6.11 -29.13 13.16
N ASN A 765 -5.81 -27.84 13.04
CA ASN A 765 -4.44 -27.38 12.83
C ASN A 765 -3.63 -27.27 14.13
N THR A 766 -4.23 -27.47 15.31
CA THR A 766 -3.61 -27.32 16.63
C THR A 766 -3.58 -28.65 17.37
N SER A 767 -2.46 -28.96 18.01
CA SER A 767 -2.25 -30.21 18.73
C SER A 767 -2.92 -30.15 20.11
N ALA A 768 -3.35 -31.31 20.56
CA ALA A 768 -3.88 -31.49 21.90
C ALA A 768 -2.78 -31.81 22.95
N PHE A 769 -1.51 -31.85 22.55
CA PHE A 769 -0.35 -31.90 23.44
C PHE A 769 0.19 -30.51 23.77
N ASP A 770 0.45 -30.28 25.06
CA ASP A 770 1.15 -29.10 25.54
C ASP A 770 2.64 -29.40 25.76
N VAL A 771 3.50 -28.94 24.85
CA VAL A 771 4.95 -29.20 24.91
C VAL A 771 5.56 -28.67 26.22
N GLY A 772 5.10 -27.53 26.73
CA GLY A 772 5.63 -26.93 27.95
C GLY A 772 5.33 -27.79 29.18
N VAL A 773 4.12 -28.33 29.27
CA VAL A 773 3.73 -29.26 30.35
C VAL A 773 4.47 -30.60 30.22
N VAL A 774 4.55 -31.15 29.00
CA VAL A 774 5.21 -32.45 28.77
C VAL A 774 6.70 -32.43 29.12
N GLU A 775 7.38 -31.31 28.85
CA GLU A 775 8.80 -31.09 29.20
C GLU A 775 9.00 -30.63 30.65
N GLY A 776 7.93 -30.37 31.40
CA GLY A 776 7.99 -29.91 32.79
C GLY A 776 8.41 -28.44 32.96
N TRP A 777 8.22 -27.62 31.93
CA TRP A 777 8.46 -26.17 31.99
C TRP A 777 7.26 -25.41 32.53
N ASP A 778 6.05 -25.96 32.36
CA ASP A 778 4.79 -25.40 32.83
C ASP A 778 4.04 -26.42 33.67
N GLU A 779 3.17 -25.93 34.56
CA GLU A 779 2.19 -26.75 35.26
C GLU A 779 0.98 -27.02 34.35
N LEU A 780 0.28 -28.12 34.60
CA LEU A 780 -0.96 -28.44 33.89
C LEU A 780 -2.01 -27.35 34.21
N PRO A 781 -2.68 -26.76 33.20
CA PRO A 781 -3.70 -25.75 33.44
C PRO A 781 -4.85 -26.26 34.33
N ASP A 782 -5.41 -25.37 35.15
CA ASP A 782 -6.54 -25.68 36.01
C ASP A 782 -7.74 -26.18 35.19
N GLY A 783 -8.29 -27.33 35.57
CA GLY A 783 -9.43 -27.94 34.89
C GLY A 783 -9.08 -28.93 33.77
N GLU A 784 -7.82 -28.97 33.31
CA GLU A 784 -7.37 -29.98 32.36
C GLU A 784 -7.06 -31.33 33.05
N VAL A 785 -7.34 -32.42 32.34
CA VAL A 785 -7.03 -33.78 32.80
C VAL A 785 -5.68 -34.20 32.24
N ALA A 786 -4.79 -34.69 33.10
CA ALA A 786 -3.51 -35.24 32.67
C ALA A 786 -3.71 -36.35 31.62
N ARG A 787 -2.94 -36.28 30.54
CA ARG A 787 -2.98 -37.29 29.47
C ARG A 787 -2.51 -38.66 29.96
N ASP A 788 -2.95 -39.69 29.23
CA ASP A 788 -2.50 -41.06 29.46
C ASP A 788 -0.98 -41.17 29.33
N GLU A 789 -0.36 -41.93 30.23
CA GLU A 789 1.10 -42.02 30.30
C GLU A 789 1.70 -42.70 29.06
N ILE A 790 0.94 -43.58 28.38
CA ILE A 790 1.34 -44.22 27.13
C ILE A 790 1.37 -43.17 26.00
N GLU A 791 0.33 -42.34 25.87
CA GLU A 791 0.31 -41.25 24.88
C GLU A 791 1.48 -40.27 25.08
N LEU A 792 1.82 -39.98 26.35
CA LEU A 792 2.95 -39.13 26.69
C LEU A 792 4.30 -39.77 26.33
N GLU A 793 4.47 -41.07 26.54
CA GLU A 793 5.66 -41.81 26.11
C GLU A 793 5.78 -41.86 24.59
N GLU A 794 4.68 -42.08 23.86
CA GLU A 794 4.64 -42.05 22.40
C GLU A 794 5.05 -40.68 21.87
N PHE A 795 4.47 -39.60 22.40
CA PHE A 795 4.81 -38.23 22.02
C PHE A 795 6.28 -37.90 22.29
N ARG A 796 6.82 -38.31 23.45
CA ARG A 796 8.26 -38.15 23.79
C ARG A 796 9.17 -38.96 22.86
N GLY A 797 8.67 -40.04 22.29
CA GLY A 797 9.37 -40.88 21.31
C GLY A 797 9.42 -40.27 19.90
N LEU A 798 8.59 -39.27 19.60
CA LEU A 798 8.57 -38.63 18.29
C LEU A 798 9.86 -37.87 18.00
N LYS A 799 10.31 -37.98 16.74
CA LYS A 799 11.47 -37.21 16.28
C LYS A 799 11.05 -35.77 16.04
N TYR A 800 11.79 -34.84 16.65
CA TYR A 800 11.60 -33.40 16.44
C TYR A 800 12.91 -32.72 16.05
N TRP A 801 12.79 -31.46 15.64
CA TRP A 801 13.88 -30.53 15.43
C TRP A 801 13.68 -29.32 16.32
N ASP A 802 14.75 -28.74 16.86
CA ASP A 802 14.66 -27.58 17.73
C ASP A 802 15.68 -26.49 17.39
N CYS A 803 15.36 -25.26 17.76
CA CYS A 803 16.29 -24.14 17.64
C CYS A 803 15.93 -23.01 18.61
N ILE A 804 16.94 -22.20 18.93
CA ILE A 804 16.73 -20.87 19.49
C ILE A 804 16.93 -19.87 18.35
N LEU A 805 15.87 -19.16 18.02
CA LEU A 805 15.89 -18.10 17.02
C LEU A 805 16.29 -16.79 17.70
N GLU A 806 17.47 -16.27 17.36
CA GLU A 806 18.05 -15.06 17.95
C GLU A 806 17.67 -13.79 17.17
N GLU A 807 17.91 -12.62 17.77
CA GLU A 807 17.81 -11.30 17.12
C GLU A 807 18.62 -11.29 15.80
N GLY A 808 17.93 -11.20 14.65
CA GLY A 808 18.51 -11.18 13.30
C GLY A 808 18.50 -12.51 12.55
N ASP A 809 18.04 -13.59 13.18
CA ASP A 809 17.88 -14.90 12.54
C ASP A 809 16.51 -15.05 11.87
N MET A 810 16.43 -15.88 10.83
CA MET A 810 15.20 -16.22 10.11
C MET A 810 15.05 -17.74 10.01
N LEU A 811 13.93 -18.30 10.47
CA LEU A 811 13.62 -19.73 10.38
C LEU A 811 12.73 -19.99 9.18
N TYR A 812 13.15 -20.88 8.29
CA TYR A 812 12.28 -21.45 7.27
C TYR A 812 11.49 -22.63 7.85
N ILE A 813 10.16 -22.54 7.76
CA ILE A 813 9.21 -23.58 8.16
C ILE A 813 8.48 -24.02 6.89
N PRO A 814 8.69 -25.26 6.41
CA PRO A 814 7.96 -25.75 5.24
C PRO A 814 6.47 -25.93 5.56
N ILE A 815 5.62 -25.81 4.54
CA ILE A 815 4.18 -26.02 4.66
C ILE A 815 3.84 -27.36 5.35
N GLY A 816 2.85 -27.33 6.25
CA GLY A 816 2.38 -28.51 6.98
C GLY A 816 3.25 -28.96 8.16
N TRP A 817 4.40 -28.33 8.40
CA TRP A 817 5.22 -28.66 9.56
C TRP A 817 4.58 -28.19 10.86
N TRP A 818 4.46 -29.13 11.81
CA TRP A 818 3.99 -28.84 13.14
C TRP A 818 5.07 -28.09 13.90
N HIS A 819 4.73 -26.97 14.55
CA HIS A 819 5.70 -26.18 15.27
C HIS A 819 5.12 -25.57 16.56
N TYR A 820 5.89 -25.68 17.64
CA TYR A 820 5.66 -25.06 18.94
C TYR A 820 6.62 -23.90 19.11
N VAL A 821 6.14 -22.76 19.60
CA VAL A 821 6.96 -21.56 19.77
C VAL A 821 6.82 -21.03 21.19
N ARG A 822 7.95 -20.73 21.84
CA ARG A 822 8.00 -20.11 23.17
C ARG A 822 8.91 -18.89 23.19
N GLY A 823 8.41 -17.75 23.66
CA GLY A 823 9.21 -16.54 23.87
C GLY A 823 10.19 -16.74 25.03
N LEU A 824 11.49 -16.62 24.78
CA LEU A 824 12.51 -16.72 25.83
C LEU A 824 12.78 -15.37 26.49
N SER A 825 12.59 -14.29 25.76
CA SER A 825 12.72 -12.89 26.21
C SER A 825 11.58 -12.06 25.61
N VAL A 826 11.51 -10.75 25.93
CA VAL A 826 10.63 -9.86 25.17
C VAL A 826 10.99 -9.98 23.69
N SER A 827 10.02 -10.38 22.88
CA SER A 827 10.29 -10.81 21.51
C SER A 827 9.35 -10.15 20.51
N PHE A 828 9.91 -9.74 19.38
CA PHE A 828 9.16 -9.24 18.23
C PHE A 828 9.61 -10.00 16.97
N SER A 829 8.72 -10.82 16.42
CA SER A 829 8.96 -11.60 15.20
C SER A 829 7.97 -11.25 14.10
N VAL A 830 8.33 -11.57 12.86
CA VAL A 830 7.51 -11.36 11.66
C VAL A 830 7.45 -12.67 10.87
N SER A 831 6.25 -13.18 10.61
CA SER A 831 6.05 -14.30 9.67
C SER A 831 5.83 -13.76 8.27
N PHE A 832 6.45 -14.39 7.26
CA PHE A 832 6.17 -14.18 5.85
C PHE A 832 5.65 -15.48 5.26
N TRP A 833 4.36 -15.53 4.95
CA TRP A 833 3.71 -16.73 4.39
C TRP A 833 3.53 -16.62 2.87
N TRP A 834 3.94 -17.65 2.13
CA TRP A 834 3.77 -17.74 0.67
C TRP A 834 3.55 -19.20 0.22
N ASN A 835 3.00 -19.38 -0.98
CA ASN A 835 2.65 -20.69 -1.56
C ASN A 835 2.77 -20.75 -3.09
N GLY A 836 3.46 -19.82 -3.74
CA GLY A 836 3.64 -19.82 -5.20
C GLY A 836 4.54 -18.68 -5.70
N ASP A 837 4.70 -18.59 -7.01
CA ASP A 837 5.55 -17.60 -7.69
C ASP A 837 4.94 -16.20 -7.77
N HIS A 838 3.72 -16.03 -7.24
CA HIS A 838 2.95 -14.79 -7.26
C HIS A 838 2.59 -14.33 -8.69
N PHE A 839 2.65 -15.24 -9.67
CA PHE A 839 2.17 -15.02 -11.03
C PHE A 839 0.74 -15.57 -11.13
N ILE A 840 -0.26 -14.70 -10.95
CA ILE A 840 -1.60 -15.02 -11.44
C ILE A 840 -1.53 -14.98 -12.97
N SER A 841 -1.41 -16.15 -13.61
CA SER A 841 -1.76 -16.28 -15.02
C SER A 841 -3.24 -15.92 -15.15
N ASN A 842 -3.58 -15.11 -16.16
CA ASN A 842 -4.97 -14.95 -16.58
C ASN A 842 -5.41 -16.24 -17.30
N ASP A 843 -5.39 -17.39 -16.61
CA ASP A 843 -6.03 -18.60 -17.13
C ASP A 843 -7.53 -18.49 -16.85
N GLU A 844 -8.25 -18.04 -17.88
CA GLU A 844 -9.64 -18.37 -18.08
C GLU A 844 -9.78 -19.89 -18.24
N SER A 845 -9.83 -20.62 -17.13
CA SER A 845 -10.42 -21.95 -17.09
C SER A 845 -11.44 -22.00 -15.96
N VAL A 846 -12.53 -21.23 -16.13
CA VAL A 846 -13.79 -21.55 -15.46
C VAL A 846 -14.24 -22.88 -16.05
N GLY A 847 -14.22 -23.92 -15.22
CA GLY A 847 -14.69 -25.25 -15.57
C GLY A 847 -16.11 -25.18 -16.13
N GLU A 848 -16.23 -25.60 -17.39
CA GLU A 848 -17.33 -26.46 -17.76
C GLU A 848 -17.21 -27.72 -16.90
N ASP A 849 -18.10 -27.88 -15.93
CA ASP A 849 -18.56 -29.23 -15.58
C ASP A 849 -20.01 -29.20 -15.09
N SER A 850 -20.70 -30.21 -15.58
CA SER A 850 -22.13 -30.44 -15.67
C SER A 850 -22.79 -30.93 -14.38
N ALA A 851 -23.96 -30.36 -14.05
CA ALA A 851 -25.24 -31.01 -13.66
C ALA A 851 -26.04 -30.12 -12.68
#